data_AF-A0A6A4HLW0-F1
#
_entry.id   AF-A0A6A4HLW0-F1
#
_cell.length_a   1.000
_cell.length_b   1.000
_cell.length_c   1.000
_cell.angle_alpha   90.00
_cell.angle_beta   90.00
_cell.angle_gamma   90.00
#
_symmetry.space_group_name_H-M   'P 1'
#
loop_
_entity.id
_entity.type
_entity.pdbx_description
1 polymer ?
#
loop_
_entity_poly.entity_id
_entity_poly.type
_entity_poly.pdbx_seq_one_letter_code
_entity_poly.pdbx_strand_id
1 'polypeptide(L)'
;MSWNILLNPLPSTVSGVDDPSLAPLALSVTRNVQINRQTMVSELFHYTPNTQVEYPKTASNNHAIGHLFNMDLSKEWVSPARSFAYSQGRPEGTRNFVFTKALVDSNGQGVKICPSASPEIFLQTHTSGSRFEQKLYLEWEHQEQVLSLDRDLIEKTLNYWACLRDYGCGRDLQEDTVYNTEELERYNTIHASPKKKSRGHEPKATCQGRIGLQYTPTGRPFLCCEHFDSETLRKHFCDFAVASKVYHTKYLLALCNADSNEIHKWEKLAFDKGYGPLAPCTTVRNFSTMRVDCPQQHWGPHSSMLMTEMVVLPCKSTFHIYKPLPEYRHQCPRILVVCSGEHVHPIPASTKTPPEVQLEILDMLCTPMVKDLADMTPRRFLSHPIAQAFIRRKVPFIKEPQLSDLSNLCFPLGQDGKSLDVKDRMGILHWAMDQGRGPAKGMALYLHELAGKLPPYTHDLHQPHQYIQELEPYEHLHRVARLCTAHIHRNIGNSKTIPDSIKPKMRSLMCITHPSWDKMIAQIESSSKAGRGENWVANKVSSKFAFEAMCQEKSFIPLDIWRAGLATTNLVESAHWRVYLEGLECSLTSAVEKSEYVDRLRMSSSNMYLHMGIYTTNMPNDHLHSALVSHRRKANAETKRMDREDKQIVFLHEKLAKAKAKVDKAADKLDWLQSISMATPGNITAARSTLEKAQKTYLVAFEKLQEMLQKCQGSRTVKFTELQ
;
A
#
# COMPACT_ATOMS: atom_id res chain seq x y z
N MET A 1 -12.09 47.03 -6.24
CA MET A 1 -11.73 47.00 -4.79
C MET A 1 -10.29 46.54 -4.69
N SER A 2 -9.48 47.15 -3.82
CA SER A 2 -8.01 47.11 -3.90
C SER A 2 -7.38 45.81 -3.34
N TRP A 3 -6.28 45.37 -3.95
CA TRP A 3 -5.54 44.12 -3.65
C TRP A 3 -4.34 44.32 -2.69
N ASN A 4 -4.31 45.40 -1.90
CA ASN A 4 -3.12 45.84 -1.15
C ASN A 4 -3.01 45.31 0.31
N ILE A 5 -3.34 44.03 0.58
CA ILE A 5 -3.28 43.46 1.95
C ILE A 5 -2.29 42.28 2.08
N LEU A 6 -1.77 41.71 0.99
CA LEU A 6 -0.92 40.50 1.00
C LEU A 6 0.60 40.75 1.04
N LEU A 7 1.05 41.75 1.78
CA LEU A 7 2.47 41.94 2.13
C LEU A 7 2.62 42.32 3.62
N ASN A 8 2.15 41.45 4.50
CA ASN A 8 2.62 41.47 5.88
C ASN A 8 4.00 40.79 5.93
N PRO A 9 5.02 41.36 6.60
CA PRO A 9 6.19 40.58 6.99
C PRO A 9 5.77 39.45 7.93
N LEU A 10 6.63 38.43 8.08
CA LEU A 10 6.54 37.43 9.15
C LEU A 10 6.15 38.10 10.47
N PRO A 11 5.23 37.53 11.27
CA PRO A 11 4.80 38.15 12.53
C PRO A 11 6.01 38.37 13.43
N SER A 12 6.44 39.62 13.50
CA SER A 12 7.53 40.06 14.37
C SER A 12 7.21 39.67 15.80
N THR A 13 8.21 39.16 16.51
CA THR A 13 8.12 38.70 17.89
C THR A 13 7.25 39.61 18.75
N VAL A 14 6.07 39.10 19.15
CA VAL A 14 5.20 39.76 20.13
C VAL A 14 5.96 39.79 21.45
N SER A 15 6.64 40.91 21.68
CA SER A 15 7.54 41.11 22.80
C SER A 15 6.86 42.01 23.83
N GLY A 16 6.38 41.40 24.91
CA GLY A 16 5.88 42.11 26.08
C GLY A 16 4.44 41.77 26.47
N VAL A 17 4.28 41.46 27.76
CA VAL A 17 3.02 41.22 28.49
C VAL A 17 2.37 39.85 28.22
N ASP A 18 2.61 38.95 29.18
CA ASP A 18 1.93 37.68 29.47
C ASP A 18 1.65 36.73 28.29
N ASP A 19 2.60 35.80 28.06
CA ASP A 19 2.45 34.64 27.16
C ASP A 19 1.23 33.77 27.59
N PRO A 20 0.12 33.81 26.83
CA PRO A 20 -1.12 33.17 27.22
C PRO A 20 -1.12 31.66 26.93
N SER A 21 -0.03 31.08 26.41
CA SER A 21 0.05 29.65 26.08
C SER A 21 0.33 28.77 27.31
N LEU A 22 1.02 29.29 28.32
CA LEU A 22 1.44 28.54 29.52
C LEU A 22 0.73 29.00 30.80
N ALA A 23 0.33 30.27 30.88
CA ALA A 23 -0.43 30.81 32.01
C ALA A 23 -1.74 30.04 32.35
N PRO A 24 -2.52 29.51 31.38
CA PRO A 24 -3.74 28.74 31.68
C PRO A 24 -3.49 27.36 32.32
N LEU A 25 -2.27 26.82 32.20
CA LEU A 25 -1.89 25.49 32.68
C LEU A 25 -1.14 25.52 34.01
N ALA A 26 -0.52 26.65 34.35
CA ALA A 26 0.20 26.84 35.60
C ALA A 26 -0.75 27.33 36.71
N LEU A 27 -0.70 26.66 37.86
CA LEU A 27 -1.46 27.00 39.07
C LEU A 27 -0.97 28.33 39.68
N SER A 28 0.33 28.59 39.59
CA SER A 28 0.99 29.82 40.04
C SER A 28 2.39 29.94 39.43
N VAL A 29 2.93 31.17 39.42
CA VAL A 29 4.32 31.45 39.02
C VAL A 29 5.01 32.21 40.14
N THR A 30 6.14 31.68 40.60
CA THR A 30 7.02 32.34 41.59
C THR A 30 8.28 32.84 40.88
N ARG A 31 8.80 34.02 41.23
CA ARG A 31 9.95 34.64 40.57
C ARG A 31 11.22 34.60 41.41
N ASN A 32 12.39 34.59 40.75
CA ASN A 32 13.73 34.62 41.36
C ASN A 32 13.96 33.56 42.45
N VAL A 33 13.58 32.31 42.16
CA VAL A 33 13.65 31.20 43.13
C VAL A 33 15.03 30.56 43.09
N GLN A 34 15.70 30.49 44.24
CA GLN A 34 16.95 29.75 44.38
C GLN A 34 16.67 28.25 44.51
N ILE A 35 17.13 27.45 43.55
CA ILE A 35 16.97 25.98 43.55
C ILE A 35 18.11 25.31 44.32
N ASN A 36 19.33 25.83 44.20
CA ASN A 36 20.50 25.38 44.94
C ASN A 36 21.55 26.52 45.03
N ARG A 37 22.75 26.24 45.57
CA ARG A 37 23.82 27.25 45.73
C ARG A 37 24.30 27.90 44.41
N GLN A 38 24.11 27.24 43.27
CA GLN A 38 24.61 27.66 41.95
C GLN A 38 23.48 27.93 40.93
N THR A 39 22.26 27.44 41.17
CA THR A 39 21.13 27.57 40.25
C THR A 39 20.03 28.42 40.86
N MET A 40 19.76 29.57 40.24
CA MET A 40 18.58 30.40 40.47
C MET A 40 17.72 30.37 39.19
N VAL A 41 16.40 30.19 39.34
CA VAL A 41 15.46 30.32 38.22
C VAL A 41 14.75 31.66 38.30
N SER A 42 14.65 32.37 37.17
CA SER A 42 13.98 33.68 37.11
C SER A 42 12.47 33.54 37.27
N GLU A 43 11.90 32.46 36.74
CA GLU A 43 10.50 32.07 36.93
C GLU A 43 10.42 30.58 37.27
N LEU A 44 9.52 30.21 38.18
CA LEU A 44 9.21 28.85 38.58
C LEU A 44 7.69 28.65 38.46
N PHE A 45 7.28 27.89 37.44
CA PHE A 45 5.89 27.53 37.17
C PHE A 45 5.48 26.33 38.01
N HIS A 46 4.32 26.41 38.68
CA HIS A 46 3.75 25.32 39.48
C HIS A 46 2.60 24.67 38.73
N TYR A 47 2.59 23.35 38.61
CA TYR A 47 1.57 22.61 37.84
C TYR A 47 0.75 21.66 38.73
N THR A 48 -0.51 21.42 38.36
CA THR A 48 -1.38 20.44 39.02
C THR A 48 -0.93 19.00 38.72
N PRO A 49 -1.35 18.02 39.54
CA PRO A 49 -1.19 16.62 39.17
C PRO A 49 -1.79 16.33 37.80
N ASN A 50 -1.05 15.61 36.96
CA ASN A 50 -1.38 15.25 35.58
C ASN A 50 -1.27 16.37 34.52
N THR A 51 -0.82 17.61 34.85
CA THR A 51 -0.59 18.61 33.79
C THR A 51 0.49 18.14 32.81
N GLN A 52 0.19 18.24 31.52
CA GLN A 52 1.15 17.96 30.45
C GLN A 52 1.66 19.27 29.85
N VAL A 53 2.97 19.39 29.73
CA VAL A 53 3.65 20.51 29.07
C VAL A 53 4.49 19.92 27.95
N GLU A 54 4.32 20.40 26.72
CA GLU A 54 5.06 19.90 25.54
C GLU A 54 6.24 20.78 25.16
N TYR A 55 6.06 22.08 25.30
CA TYR A 55 7.05 23.12 25.01
C TYR A 55 7.30 23.90 26.30
N PRO A 56 8.07 23.34 27.25
CA PRO A 56 8.46 24.07 28.46
C PRO A 56 9.20 25.35 28.08
N LYS A 57 8.86 26.44 28.75
CA LYS A 57 9.55 27.73 28.60
C LYS A 57 11.00 27.61 29.03
N THR A 58 11.88 28.27 28.29
CA THR A 58 13.32 28.38 28.54
C THR A 58 13.68 29.85 28.68
N ALA A 59 14.94 30.16 28.94
CA ALA A 59 15.39 31.54 29.09
C ALA A 59 16.55 31.85 28.16
N SER A 60 16.55 33.07 27.63
CA SER A 60 17.73 33.68 27.01
C SER A 60 18.75 34.09 28.08
N ASN A 61 19.95 34.48 27.63
CA ASN A 61 20.96 35.17 28.42
C ASN A 61 21.40 34.47 29.72
N ASN A 62 21.68 33.15 29.66
CA ASN A 62 22.15 32.32 30.79
C ASN A 62 21.22 32.22 32.01
N HIS A 63 20.00 32.76 31.95
CA HIS A 63 18.99 32.52 32.97
C HIS A 63 18.41 31.10 32.84
N ALA A 64 17.63 30.69 33.84
CA ALA A 64 16.95 29.40 33.86
C ALA A 64 15.49 29.57 34.27
N ILE A 65 14.61 28.72 33.73
CA ILE A 65 13.19 28.61 34.08
C ILE A 65 12.96 27.29 34.79
N GLY A 66 12.19 27.31 35.88
CA GLY A 66 11.76 26.12 36.60
C GLY A 66 10.33 25.71 36.27
N HIS A 67 10.08 24.40 36.19
CA HIS A 67 8.77 23.80 36.05
C HIS A 67 8.59 22.74 37.14
N LEU A 68 7.76 23.03 38.14
CA LEU A 68 7.48 22.15 39.28
C LEU A 68 6.15 21.45 39.09
N PHE A 69 6.22 20.16 38.78
CA PHE A 69 5.06 19.30 38.61
C PHE A 69 4.73 18.62 39.93
N ASN A 70 3.52 18.83 40.44
CA ASN A 70 2.96 17.93 41.46
C ASN A 70 2.60 16.61 40.78
N MET A 71 2.82 15.50 41.47
CA MET A 71 2.64 14.15 40.93
C MET A 71 1.56 13.41 41.70
N ASP A 72 0.76 12.62 41.00
CA ASP A 72 -0.27 11.77 41.59
C ASP A 72 0.35 10.45 42.05
N LEU A 73 0.37 10.20 43.37
CA LEU A 73 0.92 8.99 43.96
C LEU A 73 0.07 7.74 43.71
N SER A 74 -1.19 7.90 43.26
CA SER A 74 -2.07 6.76 42.91
C SER A 74 -1.82 6.20 41.51
N LYS A 75 -1.01 6.89 40.70
CA LYS A 75 -0.73 6.56 39.29
C LYS A 75 0.73 6.15 39.08
N GLU A 76 1.01 5.61 37.90
CA GLU A 76 2.39 5.32 37.49
C GLU A 76 3.26 6.60 37.53
N TRP A 77 4.42 6.52 38.17
CA TRP A 77 5.31 7.66 38.38
C TRP A 77 6.10 8.03 37.11
N VAL A 78 5.40 8.63 36.15
CA VAL A 78 5.95 8.98 34.84
C VAL A 78 6.57 10.37 34.83
N SER A 79 7.77 10.50 34.25
CA SER A 79 8.49 11.78 34.14
C SER A 79 7.76 12.76 33.20
N PRO A 80 7.41 14.00 33.63
CA PRO A 80 6.76 15.01 32.78
C PRO A 80 7.53 15.31 31.49
N ALA A 81 8.86 15.24 31.54
CA ALA A 81 9.73 15.35 30.38
C ALA A 81 9.43 14.34 29.25
N ARG A 82 8.70 13.25 29.50
CA ARG A 82 8.24 12.36 28.41
C ARG A 82 7.26 13.07 27.48
N SER A 83 6.47 14.03 27.95
CA SER A 83 5.56 14.83 27.12
C SER A 83 6.26 15.93 26.32
N PHE A 84 7.52 16.26 26.60
CA PHE A 84 8.22 17.33 25.88
C PHE A 84 8.40 16.94 24.41
N ALA A 85 8.04 17.86 23.51
CA ALA A 85 8.18 17.69 22.07
C ALA A 85 9.63 17.85 21.59
N TYR A 86 10.43 18.64 22.33
CA TYR A 86 11.87 18.76 22.13
C TYR A 86 12.55 17.37 22.17
N SER A 87 13.41 17.11 21.18
CA SER A 87 14.25 15.92 21.14
C SER A 87 15.28 15.97 22.26
N GLN A 88 15.10 15.18 23.32
CA GLN A 88 16.05 15.12 24.45
C GLN A 88 17.35 14.39 24.12
N GLY A 89 17.39 13.67 23.00
CA GLY A 89 18.58 13.00 22.48
C GLY A 89 19.01 11.77 23.30
N ARG A 90 20.17 11.23 22.93
CA ARG A 90 21.01 10.42 23.82
C ARG A 90 22.33 11.17 23.99
N PRO A 91 23.03 11.00 25.14
CA PRO A 91 22.74 10.06 26.22
C PRO A 91 21.77 10.59 27.29
N GLU A 92 20.80 9.76 27.67
CA GLU A 92 20.06 9.93 28.94
C GLU A 92 20.99 9.55 30.11
N GLY A 93 21.74 10.54 30.60
CA GLY A 93 22.65 10.39 31.74
C GLY A 93 21.91 10.26 33.07
N THR A 94 21.18 9.18 33.32
CA THR A 94 20.67 8.89 34.67
C THR A 94 21.83 8.46 35.58
N ARG A 95 22.19 9.30 36.56
CA ARG A 95 23.13 8.96 37.62
C ARG A 95 22.57 9.33 38.98
N ASN A 96 22.39 8.33 39.84
CA ASN A 96 22.21 8.55 41.26
C ASN A 96 23.56 9.08 41.82
N PHE A 97 23.51 10.18 42.59
CA PHE A 97 24.68 10.77 43.28
C PHE A 97 25.84 11.26 42.35
N VAL A 98 25.59 12.36 41.59
CA VAL A 98 26.50 13.51 41.29
C VAL A 98 28.03 13.27 41.30
N PHE A 99 28.87 13.53 40.29
CA PHE A 99 28.87 14.46 39.12
C PHE A 99 29.81 13.90 38.00
N THR A 100 29.82 14.42 36.76
CA THR A 100 30.97 14.34 35.83
C THR A 100 30.93 15.36 34.68
N LYS A 101 32.10 15.72 34.11
CA LYS A 101 32.28 16.52 32.88
C LYS A 101 32.55 15.61 31.67
N ALA A 102 31.63 14.71 31.34
CA ALA A 102 31.75 13.81 30.21
C ALA A 102 30.42 13.72 29.46
N LEU A 103 30.50 13.42 28.15
CA LEU A 103 29.39 13.34 27.20
C LEU A 103 28.92 14.69 26.63
N VAL A 104 29.86 15.47 26.09
CA VAL A 104 29.54 16.37 24.96
C VAL A 104 29.52 15.53 23.70
N ASP A 105 28.40 14.86 23.43
CA ASP A 105 28.11 14.33 22.10
C ASP A 105 27.36 15.44 21.36
N SER A 106 27.97 16.03 20.32
CA SER A 106 27.48 17.22 19.60
C SER A 106 26.19 16.97 18.79
N ASN A 107 25.59 15.81 18.97
CA ASN A 107 24.74 15.12 18.01
C ASN A 107 23.34 14.80 18.58
N GLY A 108 22.92 15.48 19.66
CA GLY A 108 21.79 15.04 20.48
C GLY A 108 20.41 15.65 20.18
N GLN A 109 20.33 16.94 19.88
CA GLN A 109 19.09 17.72 20.01
C GLN A 109 18.93 18.77 18.90
N GLY A 110 17.69 19.15 18.58
CA GLY A 110 17.38 20.24 17.63
C GLY A 110 16.51 19.81 16.44
N VAL A 111 16.75 20.42 15.28
CA VAL A 111 16.02 20.19 14.02
C VAL A 111 16.95 19.92 12.85
N LYS A 112 16.37 19.41 11.76
CA LYS A 112 16.95 19.37 10.42
C LYS A 112 16.20 20.38 9.55
N ILE A 113 16.91 21.16 8.75
CA ILE A 113 16.34 22.16 7.84
C ILE A 113 16.84 21.88 6.42
N CYS A 114 16.00 22.08 5.41
CA CYS A 114 16.44 22.03 4.02
C CYS A 114 17.54 23.09 3.75
N PRO A 115 18.65 22.77 3.04
CA PRO A 115 19.64 23.78 2.65
C PRO A 115 19.05 24.90 1.79
N SER A 116 17.98 24.61 1.05
CA SER A 116 17.24 25.56 0.20
C SER A 116 16.15 26.34 0.96
N ALA A 117 16.14 26.28 2.30
CA ALA A 117 15.26 27.10 3.11
C ALA A 117 15.69 28.56 3.13
N SER A 118 14.75 29.46 3.41
CA SER A 118 15.05 30.89 3.46
C SER A 118 15.95 31.22 4.66
N PRO A 119 16.85 32.23 4.58
CA PRO A 119 17.76 32.57 5.67
C PRO A 119 17.05 32.89 6.99
N GLU A 120 15.83 33.42 6.94
CA GLU A 120 15.00 33.73 8.10
C GLU A 120 14.72 32.47 8.93
N ILE A 121 14.45 31.33 8.27
CA ILE A 121 14.17 30.04 8.95
C ILE A 121 15.40 29.54 9.71
N PHE A 122 16.62 29.78 9.20
CA PHE A 122 17.87 29.44 9.90
C PHE A 122 18.16 30.35 11.11
N LEU A 123 17.61 31.56 11.11
CA LEU A 123 17.80 32.58 12.16
C LEU A 123 16.68 32.58 13.21
N GLN A 124 15.63 31.77 13.05
CA GLN A 124 14.56 31.66 14.04
C GLN A 124 15.09 31.13 15.37
N THR A 125 14.88 31.91 16.43
CA THR A 125 15.11 31.50 17.82
C THR A 125 13.80 31.53 18.61
N HIS A 126 13.73 30.77 19.70
CA HIS A 126 12.57 30.82 20.61
C HIS A 126 12.92 30.46 22.06
N THR A 127 12.17 31.03 22.99
CA THR A 127 12.22 30.73 24.44
C THR A 127 10.93 30.14 24.98
N SER A 128 9.81 30.26 24.28
CA SER A 128 8.61 29.44 24.45
C SER A 128 8.16 28.91 23.10
N GLY A 129 7.20 28.00 23.11
CA GLY A 129 6.53 27.55 21.91
C GLY A 129 5.19 26.95 22.27
N SER A 130 4.31 26.87 21.30
CA SER A 130 2.97 26.33 21.49
C SER A 130 2.56 25.49 20.29
N ARG A 131 1.65 24.55 20.53
CA ARG A 131 0.96 23.86 19.42
C ARG A 131 0.14 24.83 18.57
N PHE A 132 -0.26 25.98 19.11
CA PHE A 132 -0.97 26.99 18.32
C PHE A 132 -0.06 27.63 17.28
N GLU A 133 1.17 28.01 17.62
CA GLU A 133 2.15 28.54 16.66
C GLU A 133 2.55 27.50 15.61
N GLN A 134 2.74 26.24 16.02
CA GLN A 134 2.96 25.14 15.07
C GLN A 134 1.76 24.90 14.17
N LYS A 135 0.55 24.95 14.73
CA LYS A 135 -0.68 24.84 13.97
C LYS A 135 -0.80 25.99 12.98
N LEU A 136 -0.47 27.24 13.37
CA LEU A 136 -0.50 28.39 12.48
C LEU A 136 0.50 28.23 11.32
N TYR A 137 1.69 27.70 11.60
CA TYR A 137 2.69 27.37 10.58
C TYR A 137 2.21 26.27 9.63
N LEU A 138 1.66 25.18 10.16
CA LEU A 138 1.11 24.07 9.38
C LEU A 138 -0.17 24.45 8.63
N GLU A 139 -1.01 25.33 9.18
CA GLU A 139 -2.20 25.87 8.50
C GLU A 139 -1.82 26.88 7.43
N TRP A 140 -0.73 27.63 7.58
CA TRP A 140 -0.17 28.44 6.49
C TRP A 140 0.38 27.55 5.37
N GLU A 141 1.22 26.56 5.68
CA GLU A 141 1.67 25.56 4.70
C GLU A 141 0.48 24.85 4.03
N HIS A 142 -0.57 24.52 4.79
CA HIS A 142 -1.72 23.78 4.27
C HIS A 142 -2.70 24.68 3.49
N GLN A 143 -2.93 25.93 3.89
CA GLN A 143 -3.74 26.88 3.12
C GLN A 143 -3.07 27.22 1.78
N GLU A 144 -1.74 27.30 1.72
CA GLU A 144 -1.00 27.38 0.45
C GLU A 144 -0.99 26.06 -0.35
N GLN A 145 -1.24 24.91 0.30
CA GLN A 145 -1.49 23.62 -0.37
C GLN A 145 -2.95 23.46 -0.84
N VAL A 146 -3.89 24.30 -0.41
CA VAL A 146 -5.31 24.20 -0.82
C VAL A 146 -5.46 24.67 -2.28
N LEU A 147 -5.27 23.70 -3.18
CA LEU A 147 -5.97 23.54 -4.45
C LEU A 147 -5.64 24.56 -5.56
N SER A 148 -4.37 24.64 -5.99
CA SER A 148 -4.13 24.79 -7.43
C SER A 148 -3.86 23.41 -8.05
N LEU A 149 -4.67 23.04 -9.05
CA LEU A 149 -4.48 21.80 -9.83
C LEU A 149 -3.08 21.76 -10.44
N ASP A 150 -2.54 22.92 -10.81
CA ASP A 150 -1.20 23.10 -11.36
C ASP A 150 -0.11 22.68 -10.36
N ARG A 151 -0.21 23.05 -9.08
CA ARG A 151 0.75 22.64 -8.04
C ARG A 151 0.76 21.13 -7.89
N ASP A 152 -0.42 20.54 -7.71
CA ASP A 152 -0.63 19.09 -7.62
C ASP A 152 -0.01 18.35 -8.82
N LEU A 153 -0.20 18.88 -10.03
CA LEU A 153 0.27 18.27 -11.27
C LEU A 153 1.79 18.41 -11.44
N ILE A 154 2.37 19.56 -11.10
CA ILE A 154 3.82 19.81 -11.13
C ILE A 154 4.55 18.98 -10.06
N GLU A 155 4.07 18.97 -8.82
CA GLU A 155 4.65 18.17 -7.74
C GLU A 155 4.54 16.65 -8.03
N LYS A 156 3.43 16.17 -8.61
CA LYS A 156 3.31 14.77 -9.06
C LYS A 156 4.27 14.46 -10.21
N THR A 157 4.44 15.37 -11.18
CA THR A 157 5.41 15.21 -12.27
C THR A 157 6.85 15.17 -11.75
N LEU A 158 7.22 16.06 -10.81
CA LEU A 158 8.54 16.11 -10.19
C LEU A 158 8.85 14.83 -9.41
N ASN A 159 7.92 14.38 -8.55
CA ASN A 159 8.08 13.16 -7.78
C ASN A 159 8.15 11.92 -8.67
N TYR A 160 7.39 11.89 -9.77
CA TYR A 160 7.46 10.79 -10.74
C TYR A 160 8.77 10.79 -11.51
N TRP A 161 9.21 11.95 -12.02
CA TRP A 161 10.50 12.11 -12.69
C TRP A 161 11.68 11.74 -11.79
N ALA A 162 11.68 12.22 -10.54
CA ALA A 162 12.70 11.86 -9.55
C ALA A 162 12.74 10.34 -9.29
N CYS A 163 11.58 9.67 -9.24
CA CYS A 163 11.53 8.22 -9.13
C CYS A 163 12.12 7.51 -10.37
N LEU A 164 11.85 8.00 -11.58
CA LEU A 164 12.37 7.42 -12.82
C LEU A 164 13.89 7.64 -12.94
N ARG A 165 14.38 8.82 -12.52
CA ARG A 165 15.80 9.16 -12.45
C ARG A 165 16.54 8.31 -11.43
N ASP A 166 16.04 8.22 -10.20
CA ASP A 166 16.75 7.60 -9.07
C ASP A 166 16.74 6.06 -9.13
N TYR A 167 15.71 5.44 -9.75
CA TYR A 167 15.56 3.97 -9.86
C TYR A 167 15.73 3.41 -11.29
N GLY A 168 15.85 4.28 -12.31
CA GLY A 168 15.92 3.88 -13.72
C GLY A 168 14.72 3.05 -14.16
N CYS A 169 14.96 2.09 -15.06
CA CYS A 169 13.92 1.21 -15.61
C CYS A 169 13.53 0.06 -14.65
N GLY A 170 14.27 -0.15 -13.56
CA GLY A 170 14.03 -1.19 -12.56
C GLY A 170 14.27 -2.64 -12.98
N ARG A 171 14.83 -2.88 -14.18
CA ARG A 171 15.37 -4.19 -14.59
C ARG A 171 16.83 -4.33 -14.19
N ASP A 172 17.32 -5.56 -14.12
CA ASP A 172 18.74 -5.87 -13.98
C ASP A 172 19.52 -5.32 -15.19
N LEU A 173 20.81 -5.05 -15.01
CA LEU A 173 21.70 -4.61 -16.09
C LEU A 173 21.82 -5.72 -17.16
N GLN A 174 21.36 -5.45 -18.38
CA GLN A 174 21.41 -6.38 -19.53
C GLN A 174 22.21 -5.79 -20.70
N GLU A 175 22.16 -4.47 -20.87
CA GLU A 175 22.77 -3.73 -21.97
C GLU A 175 23.44 -2.47 -21.40
N ASP A 176 24.66 -2.18 -21.87
CA ASP A 176 25.42 -1.01 -21.43
C ASP A 176 24.92 0.25 -22.15
N THR A 177 24.60 1.29 -21.37
CA THR A 177 24.25 2.60 -21.92
C THR A 177 25.53 3.40 -22.19
N VAL A 178 25.75 3.77 -23.45
CA VAL A 178 26.82 4.70 -23.83
C VAL A 178 26.39 6.11 -23.46
N TYR A 179 26.90 6.60 -22.34
CA TYR A 179 26.81 8.01 -21.92
C TYR A 179 27.93 8.83 -22.57
N ASN A 180 27.64 10.09 -22.89
CA ASN A 180 28.71 11.07 -23.09
C ASN A 180 29.32 11.49 -21.74
N THR A 181 30.49 12.16 -21.76
CA THR A 181 31.22 12.53 -20.53
C THR A 181 30.37 13.34 -19.55
N GLU A 182 29.59 14.30 -20.05
CA GLU A 182 28.76 15.17 -19.22
C GLU A 182 27.55 14.42 -18.62
N GLU A 183 26.89 13.57 -19.41
CA GLU A 183 25.84 12.67 -18.92
C GLU A 183 26.38 11.71 -17.84
N LEU A 184 27.58 11.16 -18.04
CA LEU A 184 28.21 10.23 -17.10
C LEU A 184 28.58 10.95 -15.78
N GLU A 185 29.08 12.18 -15.85
CA GLU A 185 29.32 13.01 -14.66
C GLU A 185 28.02 13.34 -13.93
N ARG A 186 26.95 13.72 -14.64
CA ARG A 186 25.62 13.94 -14.04
C ARG A 186 25.08 12.66 -13.39
N TYR A 187 25.13 11.53 -14.09
CA TYR A 187 24.71 10.22 -13.59
C TYR A 187 25.49 9.84 -12.32
N ASN A 188 26.82 9.91 -12.36
CA ASN A 188 27.67 9.64 -11.21
C ASN A 188 27.38 10.58 -10.03
N THR A 189 27.09 11.86 -10.29
CA THR A 189 26.71 12.83 -9.23
C THR A 189 25.39 12.43 -8.56
N ILE A 190 24.36 12.09 -9.35
CA ILE A 190 23.06 11.62 -8.85
C ILE A 190 23.23 10.32 -8.04
N HIS A 191 24.00 9.35 -8.57
CA HIS A 191 24.19 8.03 -7.96
C HIS A 191 25.33 7.95 -6.92
N ALA A 192 26.05 9.03 -6.63
CA ALA A 192 26.96 9.15 -5.47
C ALA A 192 26.22 9.56 -4.18
N SER A 193 25.17 10.39 -4.28
CA SER A 193 24.27 10.79 -3.20
C SER A 193 23.56 9.66 -2.39
N PRO A 194 23.26 8.45 -2.92
CA PRO A 194 22.39 7.47 -2.23
C PRO A 194 22.95 6.78 -0.98
N LYS A 195 24.26 6.85 -0.67
CA LYS A 195 24.87 6.00 0.38
C LYS A 195 24.28 6.21 1.79
N LYS A 196 23.74 7.41 2.09
CA LYS A 196 22.99 7.66 3.33
C LYS A 196 21.51 7.23 3.24
N LYS A 197 20.88 7.38 2.06
CA LYS A 197 19.47 7.04 1.78
C LYS A 197 19.18 5.56 1.95
N SER A 198 20.10 4.69 1.50
CA SER A 198 19.88 3.24 1.43
C SER A 198 20.01 2.49 2.76
N ARG A 199 20.31 3.18 3.88
CA ARG A 199 20.49 2.57 5.22
C ARG A 199 21.52 1.43 5.26
N GLY A 200 22.55 1.50 4.42
CA GLY A 200 23.57 0.46 4.29
C GLY A 200 23.21 -0.69 3.35
N HIS A 201 22.04 -0.67 2.69
CA HIS A 201 21.81 -1.54 1.55
C HIS A 201 22.60 -1.04 0.34
N GLU A 202 23.32 -1.93 -0.33
CA GLU A 202 23.91 -1.63 -1.62
C GLU A 202 22.80 -1.51 -2.67
N PRO A 203 22.80 -0.47 -3.52
CA PRO A 203 21.85 -0.37 -4.61
C PRO A 203 22.08 -1.53 -5.59
N LYS A 204 21.00 -2.19 -6.01
CA LYS A 204 21.09 -3.22 -7.05
C LYS A 204 21.55 -2.57 -8.36
N ALA A 205 22.42 -3.25 -9.08
CA ALA A 205 22.81 -2.85 -10.43
C ALA A 205 21.61 -2.99 -11.39
N THR A 206 20.90 -1.88 -11.60
CA THR A 206 19.79 -1.79 -12.55
C THR A 206 20.26 -1.30 -13.92
N CYS A 207 19.48 -1.63 -14.94
CA CYS A 207 19.56 -1.09 -16.29
C CYS A 207 19.72 0.44 -16.28
N GLN A 208 20.79 0.90 -16.94
CA GLN A 208 21.19 2.31 -17.05
C GLN A 208 20.49 3.06 -18.19
N GLY A 209 19.69 2.35 -18.99
CA GLY A 209 18.94 2.90 -20.12
C GLY A 209 18.19 4.19 -19.83
N ARG A 210 18.46 5.24 -20.61
CA ARG A 210 17.78 6.55 -20.52
C ARG A 210 16.25 6.37 -20.56
N ILE A 211 15.51 7.13 -19.75
CA ILE A 211 14.04 7.16 -19.79
C ILE A 211 13.57 8.36 -20.59
N GLY A 212 13.05 8.12 -21.80
CA GLY A 212 12.52 9.14 -22.69
C GLY A 212 11.00 9.18 -22.73
N LEU A 213 10.42 10.35 -22.97
CA LEU A 213 9.00 10.49 -23.32
C LEU A 213 8.85 10.42 -24.84
N GLN A 214 8.20 9.35 -25.31
CA GLN A 214 7.91 9.11 -26.72
C GLN A 214 6.42 9.29 -27.02
N TYR A 215 6.08 9.31 -28.31
CA TYR A 215 4.70 9.39 -28.79
C TYR A 215 4.38 8.20 -29.68
N THR A 216 3.20 7.60 -29.49
CA THR A 216 2.69 6.58 -30.42
C THR A 216 2.42 7.20 -31.80
N PRO A 217 2.28 6.39 -32.87
CA PRO A 217 1.79 6.89 -34.17
C PRO A 217 0.42 7.59 -34.09
N THR A 218 -0.34 7.37 -33.02
CA THR A 218 -1.61 8.04 -32.71
C THR A 218 -1.46 9.30 -31.83
N GLY A 219 -0.23 9.80 -31.65
CA GLY A 219 0.07 11.02 -30.90
C GLY A 219 -0.11 10.90 -29.37
N ARG A 220 -0.18 9.69 -28.81
CA ARG A 220 -0.33 9.49 -27.37
C ARG A 220 1.04 9.42 -26.68
N PRO A 221 1.30 10.22 -25.64
CA PRO A 221 2.57 10.19 -24.92
C PRO A 221 2.70 8.92 -24.07
N PHE A 222 3.89 8.33 -24.05
CA PHE A 222 4.28 7.24 -23.16
C PHE A 222 5.74 7.40 -22.77
N LEU A 223 6.11 6.98 -21.56
CA LEU A 223 7.52 6.90 -21.16
C LEU A 223 8.06 5.53 -21.52
N CYS A 224 9.31 5.44 -21.96
CA CYS A 224 10.00 4.16 -22.07
C CYS A 224 11.50 4.30 -21.83
N CYS A 225 12.13 3.18 -21.49
CA CYS A 225 13.58 3.01 -21.52
C CYS A 225 14.08 3.05 -22.96
N GLU A 226 15.30 3.54 -23.23
CA GLU A 226 15.90 3.48 -24.57
C GLU A 226 16.07 2.03 -25.07
N HIS A 227 16.39 1.10 -24.16
CA HIS A 227 16.46 -0.35 -24.40
C HIS A 227 15.08 -1.05 -24.44
N PHE A 228 13.97 -0.30 -24.52
CA PHE A 228 12.64 -0.90 -24.72
C PHE A 228 12.38 -1.11 -26.21
N ASP A 229 12.45 -2.36 -26.65
CA ASP A 229 11.94 -2.75 -27.96
C ASP A 229 10.55 -3.40 -27.85
N SER A 230 9.60 -2.89 -28.64
CA SER A 230 8.25 -3.40 -28.77
C SER A 230 8.17 -4.75 -29.50
N GLU A 231 9.19 -5.11 -30.28
CA GLU A 231 9.28 -6.35 -31.07
C GLU A 231 10.11 -7.42 -30.35
N THR A 232 11.36 -7.13 -29.99
CA THR A 232 12.28 -8.13 -29.39
C THR A 232 12.34 -8.13 -27.86
N LEU A 233 12.27 -6.97 -27.20
CA LEU A 233 12.67 -6.81 -25.79
C LEU A 233 11.67 -6.00 -24.93
N ARG A 234 10.43 -6.50 -24.82
CA ARG A 234 9.39 -6.00 -23.89
C ARG A 234 9.71 -6.20 -22.39
N LYS A 235 10.98 -6.38 -22.03
CA LYS A 235 11.45 -6.54 -20.66
C LYS A 235 11.57 -5.16 -19.98
N HIS A 236 12.06 -4.14 -20.67
CA HIS A 236 12.36 -2.82 -20.11
C HIS A 236 11.11 -2.02 -19.75
N PHE A 237 11.30 -0.93 -19.00
CA PHE A 237 10.23 -0.04 -18.57
C PHE A 237 9.51 0.62 -19.76
N CYS A 238 8.18 0.58 -19.73
CA CYS A 238 7.31 1.32 -20.64
C CYS A 238 5.98 1.62 -19.93
N ASP A 239 5.59 2.89 -19.87
CA ASP A 239 4.38 3.37 -19.19
C ASP A 239 3.53 4.27 -20.09
N PHE A 240 2.35 3.77 -20.43
CA PHE A 240 1.31 4.49 -21.18
C PHE A 240 0.37 5.30 -20.28
N ALA A 241 0.47 5.18 -18.95
CA ALA A 241 -0.40 5.93 -18.02
C ALA A 241 -0.17 7.44 -18.08
N VAL A 242 0.97 7.91 -18.60
CA VAL A 242 1.24 9.34 -18.85
C VAL A 242 0.18 9.99 -19.76
N ALA A 243 -0.44 9.23 -20.67
CA ALA A 243 -1.55 9.70 -21.50
C ALA A 243 -2.83 10.04 -20.71
N SER A 244 -2.96 9.64 -19.44
CA SER A 244 -4.14 9.88 -18.60
C SER A 244 -4.28 11.32 -18.06
N LYS A 245 -3.34 12.22 -18.39
CA LYS A 245 -3.27 13.62 -17.89
C LYS A 245 -3.09 13.77 -16.37
N VAL A 246 -2.68 12.71 -15.67
CA VAL A 246 -2.29 12.74 -14.24
C VAL A 246 -0.94 13.43 -14.00
N TYR A 247 -0.21 13.76 -15.08
CA TYR A 247 1.10 14.43 -15.06
C TYR A 247 1.12 15.59 -16.06
N HIS A 248 1.92 16.62 -15.78
CA HIS A 248 2.14 17.74 -16.69
C HIS A 248 3.06 17.32 -17.85
N THR A 249 2.49 16.73 -18.90
CA THR A 249 3.23 16.09 -20.01
C THR A 249 4.30 16.97 -20.64
N LYS A 250 4.07 18.28 -20.81
CA LYS A 250 5.05 19.20 -21.40
C LYS A 250 6.29 19.40 -20.52
N TYR A 251 6.09 19.49 -19.20
CA TYR A 251 7.20 19.63 -18.26
C TYR A 251 7.93 18.31 -18.07
N LEU A 252 7.21 17.18 -18.05
CA LEU A 252 7.81 15.85 -18.09
C LEU A 252 8.66 15.62 -19.35
N LEU A 253 8.19 16.06 -20.53
CA LEU A 253 8.99 16.02 -21.76
C LEU A 253 10.26 16.87 -21.65
N ALA A 254 10.14 18.10 -21.13
CA ALA A 254 11.28 18.99 -20.93
C ALA A 254 12.31 18.39 -19.96
N LEU A 255 11.85 17.77 -18.87
CA LEU A 255 12.69 17.02 -17.91
C LEU A 255 13.40 15.82 -18.57
N CYS A 256 12.67 14.99 -19.36
CA CYS A 256 13.27 13.87 -20.10
C CYS A 256 14.33 14.32 -21.11
N ASN A 257 14.11 15.45 -21.78
CA ASN A 257 15.01 15.98 -22.82
C ASN A 257 16.10 16.91 -22.27
N ALA A 258 16.12 17.19 -20.97
CA ALA A 258 16.94 18.22 -20.33
C ALA A 258 16.82 19.61 -20.99
N ASP A 259 15.63 19.98 -21.48
CA ASP A 259 15.34 21.30 -22.07
C ASP A 259 15.27 22.36 -20.96
N SER A 260 16.42 22.99 -20.69
CA SER A 260 16.57 24.01 -19.64
C SER A 260 15.64 25.20 -19.80
N ASN A 261 15.24 25.57 -21.02
CA ASN A 261 14.37 26.72 -21.27
C ASN A 261 12.91 26.41 -20.89
N GLU A 262 12.36 25.29 -21.35
CA GLU A 262 11.01 24.88 -20.93
C GLU A 262 10.98 24.49 -19.45
N ILE A 263 12.00 23.80 -18.92
CA ILE A 263 12.11 23.51 -17.48
C ILE A 263 12.03 24.81 -16.66
N HIS A 264 12.89 25.79 -16.95
CA HIS A 264 12.93 27.06 -16.22
C HIS A 264 11.60 27.83 -16.33
N LYS A 265 10.94 27.80 -17.49
CA LYS A 265 9.62 28.41 -17.70
C LYS A 265 8.52 27.81 -16.81
N TRP A 266 8.44 26.48 -16.71
CA TRP A 266 7.45 25.82 -15.85
C TRP A 266 7.74 26.02 -14.37
N GLU A 267 9.02 26.03 -13.99
CA GLU A 267 9.45 26.25 -12.61
C GLU A 267 9.34 27.70 -12.17
N LYS A 268 9.55 28.66 -13.08
CA LYS A 268 9.28 30.07 -12.82
C LYS A 268 7.78 30.31 -12.61
N LEU A 269 6.92 29.69 -13.43
CA LEU A 269 5.47 29.75 -13.22
C LEU A 269 5.03 29.14 -11.88
N ALA A 270 5.74 28.13 -11.39
CA ALA A 270 5.54 27.57 -10.05
C ALA A 270 6.05 28.52 -8.95
N PHE A 271 7.24 29.10 -9.13
CA PHE A 271 7.87 30.07 -8.24
C PHE A 271 7.01 31.33 -8.05
N ASP A 272 6.49 31.89 -9.14
CA ASP A 272 5.60 33.06 -9.13
C ASP A 272 4.28 32.78 -8.36
N LYS A 273 3.96 31.50 -8.11
CA LYS A 273 2.85 31.00 -7.28
C LYS A 273 3.29 30.45 -5.91
N GLY A 274 4.55 30.64 -5.52
CA GLY A 274 5.09 30.23 -4.21
C GLY A 274 5.47 28.76 -4.05
N TYR A 275 5.59 27.96 -5.13
CA TYR A 275 5.92 26.53 -5.02
C TYR A 275 6.95 26.04 -6.06
N GLY A 276 7.34 24.76 -5.94
CA GLY A 276 8.25 24.11 -6.88
C GLY A 276 9.75 24.26 -6.58
N PRO A 277 10.65 23.77 -7.45
CA PRO A 277 12.07 23.59 -7.15
C PRO A 277 12.88 24.88 -6.91
N LEU A 278 12.38 26.01 -7.42
CA LEU A 278 12.98 27.34 -7.26
C LEU A 278 12.45 28.10 -6.03
N ALA A 279 11.33 27.67 -5.44
CA ALA A 279 10.74 28.35 -4.30
C ALA A 279 11.55 28.09 -3.01
N PRO A 280 11.66 29.06 -2.08
CA PRO A 280 12.29 28.84 -0.78
C PRO A 280 11.62 27.70 -0.04
N CYS A 281 12.41 26.76 0.48
CA CYS A 281 11.87 25.56 1.09
C CYS A 281 11.50 25.77 2.57
N THR A 282 10.24 25.62 2.92
CA THR A 282 9.79 25.67 4.33
C THR A 282 10.13 24.40 5.12
N THR A 283 10.69 23.35 4.50
CA THR A 283 10.82 22.05 5.17
C THR A 283 11.79 22.08 6.36
N VAL A 284 11.21 22.13 7.56
CA VAL A 284 11.83 21.79 8.84
C VAL A 284 11.38 20.39 9.27
N ARG A 285 12.28 19.60 9.87
CA ARG A 285 11.97 18.29 10.45
C ARG A 285 12.67 18.12 11.79
N ASN A 286 12.09 17.33 12.68
CA ASN A 286 12.71 17.04 13.97
C ASN A 286 14.01 16.25 13.80
N PHE A 287 15.03 16.52 14.63
CA PHE A 287 16.32 15.84 14.55
C PHE A 287 16.19 14.30 14.60
N SER A 288 15.25 13.78 15.40
CA SER A 288 14.94 12.36 15.56
C SER A 288 14.36 11.68 14.31
N THR A 289 14.03 12.41 13.25
CA THR A 289 13.53 11.78 12.01
C THR A 289 14.60 10.91 11.36
N MET A 290 14.22 9.71 10.90
CA MET A 290 15.09 8.87 10.08
C MET A 290 15.28 9.40 8.65
N ARG A 291 14.57 10.46 8.24
CA ARG A 291 14.82 11.11 6.95
C ARG A 291 16.13 11.91 7.02
N VAL A 292 16.98 11.72 6.03
CA VAL A 292 18.23 12.46 5.85
C VAL A 292 17.98 13.64 4.91
N ASP A 293 17.13 13.46 3.91
CA ASP A 293 16.91 14.42 2.84
C ASP A 293 15.57 15.14 2.91
N CYS A 294 15.53 16.30 2.27
CA CYS A 294 14.30 17.02 1.97
C CYS A 294 13.38 16.15 1.08
N PRO A 295 12.06 16.07 1.36
CA PRO A 295 11.11 15.40 0.47
C PRO A 295 10.83 16.19 -0.82
N GLN A 296 11.17 17.48 -0.86
CA GLN A 296 11.04 18.31 -2.05
C GLN A 296 12.28 18.19 -2.93
N GLN A 297 12.10 18.27 -4.25
CA GLN A 297 13.21 18.35 -5.20
C GLN A 297 13.74 19.79 -5.24
N HIS A 298 15.06 19.94 -5.18
CA HIS A 298 15.72 21.24 -5.27
C HIS A 298 16.82 21.21 -6.32
N TRP A 299 17.16 22.36 -6.89
CA TRP A 299 18.35 22.51 -7.73
C TRP A 299 19.60 22.56 -6.86
N GLY A 300 20.51 21.61 -7.10
CA GLY A 300 21.86 21.64 -6.54
C GLY A 300 22.80 22.57 -7.33
N PRO A 301 24.01 22.82 -6.82
CA PRO A 301 24.98 23.76 -7.43
C PRO A 301 25.41 23.44 -8.87
N HIS A 302 25.23 22.19 -9.32
CA HIS A 302 25.64 21.69 -10.64
C HIS A 302 24.48 21.61 -11.64
N SER A 303 23.44 22.44 -11.47
CA SER A 303 22.22 22.39 -12.29
C SER A 303 21.63 20.97 -12.37
N SER A 304 21.67 20.25 -11.26
CA SER A 304 21.09 18.92 -11.10
C SER A 304 20.02 18.96 -10.04
N MET A 305 18.83 18.47 -10.40
CA MET A 305 17.70 18.38 -9.47
C MET A 305 17.93 17.18 -8.55
N LEU A 306 17.94 17.40 -7.23
CA LEU A 306 18.24 16.39 -6.22
C LEU A 306 17.37 16.57 -4.98
N MET A 307 17.08 15.48 -4.27
CA MET A 307 16.69 15.57 -2.85
C MET A 307 17.95 15.87 -2.04
N THR A 308 18.03 17.09 -1.50
CA THR A 308 19.17 17.61 -0.75
C THR A 308 19.20 17.07 0.68
N GLU A 309 20.40 16.68 1.15
CA GLU A 309 20.59 16.31 2.56
C GLU A 309 20.29 17.52 3.46
N MET A 310 19.51 17.30 4.52
CA MET A 310 19.09 18.36 5.42
C MET A 310 20.20 18.74 6.40
N VAL A 311 20.41 20.04 6.58
CA VAL A 311 21.36 20.59 7.56
C VAL A 311 20.81 20.40 8.97
N VAL A 312 21.62 19.87 9.87
CA VAL A 312 21.30 19.78 11.30
C VAL A 312 21.55 21.14 11.96
N LEU A 313 20.54 21.71 12.61
CA LEU A 313 20.71 22.81 13.57
C LEU A 313 20.65 22.25 14.99
N PRO A 314 21.79 22.18 15.71
CA PRO A 314 21.84 21.62 17.05
C PRO A 314 21.21 22.58 18.07
N CYS A 315 20.39 22.04 18.96
CA CYS A 315 19.88 22.79 20.11
C CYS A 315 20.97 22.98 21.17
N LYS A 316 21.08 24.18 21.71
CA LYS A 316 21.97 24.51 22.85
C LYS A 316 21.23 24.60 24.19
N SER A 317 19.90 24.51 24.18
CA SER A 317 19.08 24.53 25.39
C SER A 317 19.29 23.23 26.19
N THR A 318 19.26 23.32 27.52
CA THR A 318 19.49 22.19 28.42
C THR A 318 18.34 22.00 29.40
N PHE A 319 18.09 20.74 29.77
CA PHE A 319 17.02 20.34 30.68
C PHE A 319 17.59 19.53 31.85
N HIS A 320 17.56 20.07 33.06
CA HIS A 320 17.93 19.38 34.29
C HIS A 320 16.67 18.88 35.00
N ILE A 321 16.49 17.57 35.11
CA ILE A 321 15.30 16.95 35.69
C ILE A 321 15.62 16.36 37.07
N TYR A 322 15.12 17.00 38.11
CA TYR A 322 15.26 16.57 39.50
C TYR A 322 14.07 15.70 39.90
N LYS A 323 14.34 14.42 40.23
CA LYS A 323 13.33 13.45 40.66
C LYS A 323 13.68 12.95 42.07
N PRO A 324 12.71 12.82 42.98
CA PRO A 324 12.90 12.15 44.26
C PRO A 324 13.18 10.66 44.05
N LEU A 325 14.01 10.06 44.90
CA LEU A 325 14.18 8.61 44.96
C LEU A 325 12.85 7.94 45.36
N PRO A 326 12.59 6.69 44.94
CA PRO A 326 11.33 5.99 45.18
C PRO A 326 10.80 6.09 46.61
N GLU A 327 11.68 5.88 47.60
CA GLU A 327 11.39 5.91 49.03
C GLU A 327 10.93 7.29 49.56
N TYR A 328 11.33 8.39 48.91
CA TYR A 328 10.96 9.76 49.31
C TYR A 328 9.77 10.34 48.54
N ARG A 329 9.18 9.61 47.57
CA ARG A 329 8.06 10.12 46.74
C ARG A 329 6.83 10.49 47.57
N HIS A 330 6.55 9.77 48.66
CA HIS A 330 5.45 10.09 49.56
C HIS A 330 5.66 11.41 50.33
N GLN A 331 6.92 11.77 50.62
CA GLN A 331 7.28 12.99 51.34
C GLN A 331 7.44 14.19 50.39
N CYS A 332 7.93 13.95 49.18
CA CYS A 332 8.09 14.94 48.13
C CYS A 332 7.42 14.45 46.84
N PRO A 333 6.09 14.61 46.68
CA PRO A 333 5.35 14.16 45.51
C PRO A 333 5.52 15.12 44.32
N ARG A 334 6.76 15.53 44.01
CA ARG A 334 7.06 16.57 43.02
C ARG A 334 8.24 16.22 42.13
N ILE A 335 8.21 16.67 40.88
CA ILE A 335 9.34 16.66 39.95
C ILE A 335 9.62 18.10 39.52
N LEU A 336 10.87 18.53 39.64
CA LEU A 336 11.32 19.83 39.14
C LEU A 336 12.10 19.61 37.84
N VAL A 337 11.75 20.37 36.80
CA VAL A 337 12.56 20.53 35.59
C VAL A 337 13.11 21.94 35.56
N VAL A 338 14.41 22.10 35.35
CA VAL A 338 15.05 23.40 35.11
C VAL A 338 15.54 23.46 33.67
N CYS A 339 15.03 24.42 32.92
CA CYS A 339 15.35 24.66 31.51
C CYS A 339 16.26 25.88 31.39
N SER A 340 17.33 25.83 30.60
CA SER A 340 18.22 26.99 30.40
C SER A 340 18.76 27.06 28.98
N GLY A 341 18.98 28.28 28.49
CA GLY A 341 19.45 28.53 27.13
C GLY A 341 18.31 28.55 26.11
N GLU A 342 18.40 29.51 25.20
CA GLU A 342 17.46 29.73 24.10
C GLU A 342 17.59 28.66 23.00
N HIS A 343 16.47 28.32 22.35
CA HIS A 343 16.49 27.42 21.20
C HIS A 343 16.90 28.19 19.96
N VAL A 344 18.06 27.85 19.38
CA VAL A 344 18.60 28.45 18.14
C VAL A 344 18.11 27.73 16.88
N HIS A 345 16.80 27.47 16.82
CA HIS A 345 16.12 26.84 15.70
C HIS A 345 14.60 27.11 15.72
N PRO A 346 13.88 26.90 14.60
CA PRO A 346 12.41 26.85 14.58
C PRO A 346 11.81 25.86 15.58
N ILE A 347 10.57 26.07 16.01
CA ILE A 347 9.89 25.21 16.99
C ILE A 347 9.72 23.79 16.41
N PRO A 348 10.30 22.73 17.01
CA PRO A 348 10.29 21.38 16.46
C PRO A 348 8.89 20.75 16.56
N ALA A 349 8.34 20.30 15.43
CA ALA A 349 7.02 19.66 15.34
C ALA A 349 6.83 18.56 16.41
N SER A 350 5.65 18.46 17.02
CA SER A 350 5.41 17.47 18.08
C SER A 350 5.76 16.05 17.62
N THR A 351 6.76 15.42 18.29
CA THR A 351 7.27 14.08 17.93
C THR A 351 6.49 12.95 18.59
N LYS A 352 5.64 13.27 19.56
CA LYS A 352 4.99 12.30 20.46
C LYS A 352 3.50 12.58 20.50
N THR A 353 2.69 11.57 20.21
CA THR A 353 1.26 11.59 20.49
C THR A 353 1.05 11.80 21.99
N PRO A 354 0.18 12.73 22.44
CA PRO A 354 -0.11 12.92 23.86
C PRO A 354 -0.56 11.61 24.53
N PRO A 355 -0.13 11.33 25.78
CA PRO A 355 -0.63 10.20 26.57
C PRO A 355 -2.17 10.04 26.57
N GLU A 356 -2.92 11.14 26.61
CA GLU A 356 -4.40 11.09 26.54
C GLU A 356 -4.90 10.55 25.20
N VAL A 357 -4.33 11.02 24.08
CA VAL A 357 -4.66 10.53 22.75
C VAL A 357 -4.16 9.08 22.56
N GLN A 358 -3.03 8.70 23.17
CA GLN A 358 -2.60 7.29 23.21
C GLN A 358 -3.59 6.41 23.97
N LEU A 359 -4.09 6.86 25.12
CA LEU A 359 -5.10 6.14 25.90
C LEU A 359 -6.43 6.01 25.14
N GLU A 360 -6.89 7.06 24.46
CA GLU A 360 -8.08 6.98 23.59
C GLU A 360 -7.88 6.03 22.40
N ILE A 361 -6.67 5.97 21.83
CA ILE A 361 -6.33 4.99 20.78
C ILE A 361 -6.31 3.56 21.35
N LEU A 362 -5.76 3.37 22.54
CA LEU A 362 -5.73 2.06 23.21
C LEU A 362 -7.13 1.60 23.62
N ASP A 363 -7.98 2.49 24.13
CA ASP A 363 -9.38 2.20 24.41
C ASP A 363 -10.13 1.82 23.12
N MET A 364 -10.00 2.62 22.05
CA MET A 364 -10.55 2.29 20.72
C MET A 364 -10.10 0.92 20.21
N LEU A 365 -8.83 0.56 20.41
CA LEU A 365 -8.28 -0.74 20.05
C LEU A 365 -8.88 -1.87 20.89
N CYS A 366 -9.03 -1.66 22.20
CA CYS A 366 -9.48 -2.65 23.17
C CYS A 366 -11.00 -2.80 23.31
N THR A 367 -11.80 -1.80 22.92
CA THR A 367 -13.28 -1.84 23.03
C THR A 367 -13.97 -2.03 21.66
N PRO A 368 -14.11 -1.05 20.74
CA PRO A 368 -14.82 -1.28 19.49
C PRO A 368 -14.03 -2.09 18.44
N MET A 369 -12.69 -2.11 18.49
CA MET A 369 -11.86 -2.83 17.50
C MET A 369 -11.33 -4.18 18.00
N VAL A 370 -11.79 -4.66 19.17
CA VAL A 370 -11.26 -5.87 19.84
C VAL A 370 -11.32 -7.13 18.97
N LYS A 371 -12.35 -7.25 18.12
CA LYS A 371 -12.53 -8.39 17.19
C LYS A 371 -11.56 -8.34 16.00
N ASP A 372 -11.05 -7.16 15.66
CA ASP A 372 -10.12 -6.94 14.56
C ASP A 372 -8.65 -7.00 15.00
N LEU A 373 -8.37 -6.94 16.32
CA LEU A 373 -7.02 -6.88 16.91
C LEU A 373 -6.08 -7.99 16.43
N ALA A 374 -6.59 -9.23 16.31
CA ALA A 374 -5.79 -10.38 15.92
C ALA A 374 -5.11 -10.23 14.55
N ASP A 375 -5.77 -9.52 13.62
CA ASP A 375 -5.28 -9.26 12.27
C ASP A 375 -4.90 -7.76 12.05
N MET A 376 -4.70 -7.01 13.14
CA MET A 376 -4.51 -5.56 13.09
C MET A 376 -3.08 -5.17 12.74
N THR A 377 -2.83 -4.90 11.46
CA THR A 377 -1.57 -4.29 11.01
C THR A 377 -1.65 -2.76 11.09
N PRO A 378 -0.52 -2.02 11.17
CA PRO A 378 -0.53 -0.56 11.16
C PRO A 378 -1.24 0.04 9.95
N ARG A 379 -1.12 -0.58 8.75
CA ARG A 379 -1.88 -0.18 7.56
C ARG A 379 -3.37 -0.39 7.74
N ARG A 380 -3.79 -1.55 8.28
CA ARG A 380 -5.21 -1.84 8.54
C ARG A 380 -5.81 -0.85 9.54
N PHE A 381 -5.13 -0.60 10.65
CA PHE A 381 -5.52 0.40 11.65
C PHE A 381 -5.72 1.78 11.00
N LEU A 382 -4.74 2.28 10.23
CA LEU A 382 -4.84 3.56 9.54
C LEU A 382 -6.00 3.64 8.54
N SER A 383 -6.36 2.53 7.90
CA SER A 383 -7.50 2.44 6.98
C SER A 383 -8.84 2.10 7.64
N HIS A 384 -8.85 1.80 8.95
CA HIS A 384 -10.05 1.31 9.64
C HIS A 384 -11.07 2.45 9.82
N PRO A 385 -12.36 2.25 9.52
CA PRO A 385 -13.35 3.33 9.62
C PRO A 385 -13.45 3.94 11.01
N ILE A 386 -13.25 3.17 12.09
CA ILE A 386 -13.31 3.68 13.46
C ILE A 386 -12.12 4.59 13.75
N ALA A 387 -10.91 4.19 13.33
CA ALA A 387 -9.72 5.04 13.43
C ALA A 387 -9.84 6.29 12.54
N GLN A 388 -10.34 6.16 11.30
CA GLN A 388 -10.60 7.29 10.40
C GLN A 388 -11.65 8.27 10.96
N ALA A 389 -12.74 7.77 11.54
CA ALA A 389 -13.75 8.58 12.19
C ALA A 389 -13.20 9.27 13.46
N PHE A 390 -12.39 8.57 14.25
CA PHE A 390 -11.68 9.14 15.40
C PHE A 390 -10.74 10.27 14.99
N ILE A 391 -9.89 10.03 13.98
CA ILE A 391 -8.95 11.03 13.45
C ILE A 391 -9.72 12.24 12.92
N ARG A 392 -10.78 12.06 12.12
CA ARG A 392 -11.63 13.16 11.61
C ARG A 392 -12.36 13.91 12.73
N ARG A 393 -12.88 13.22 13.75
CA ARG A 393 -13.54 13.84 14.91
C ARG A 393 -12.57 14.70 15.71
N LYS A 394 -11.32 14.24 15.87
CA LYS A 394 -10.28 14.99 16.57
C LYS A 394 -9.74 16.15 15.71
N VAL A 395 -9.52 15.95 14.40
CA VAL A 395 -8.93 16.95 13.47
C VAL A 395 -9.93 17.42 12.40
N PRO A 396 -11.10 18.01 12.76
CA PRO A 396 -12.17 18.31 11.81
C PRO A 396 -11.83 19.42 10.80
N PHE A 397 -10.78 20.22 11.08
CA PHE A 397 -10.31 21.31 10.23
C PHE A 397 -9.35 20.85 9.11
N ILE A 398 -8.87 19.60 9.14
CA ILE A 398 -8.06 19.03 8.05
C ILE A 398 -8.98 18.17 7.18
N LYS A 399 -8.92 18.37 5.85
CA LYS A 399 -9.83 17.71 4.89
C LYS A 399 -9.61 16.19 4.80
N GLU A 400 -8.35 15.77 4.86
CA GLU A 400 -7.90 14.37 4.77
C GLU A 400 -6.90 14.04 5.90
N PRO A 401 -7.35 13.99 7.16
CA PRO A 401 -6.45 13.91 8.29
C PRO A 401 -5.85 12.52 8.45
N GLN A 402 -4.57 12.48 8.80
CA GLN A 402 -3.77 11.28 9.03
C GLN A 402 -3.48 11.11 10.53
N LEU A 403 -2.97 9.93 10.91
CA LEU A 403 -2.60 9.64 12.31
C LEU A 403 -1.43 10.52 12.79
N SER A 404 -0.59 11.03 11.88
CA SER A 404 0.42 12.06 12.17
C SER A 404 -0.18 13.36 12.67
N ASP A 405 -1.44 13.63 12.36
CA ASP A 405 -2.07 14.91 12.65
C ASP A 405 -2.69 14.89 14.06
N LEU A 406 -2.83 13.69 14.65
CA LEU A 406 -3.18 13.50 16.05
C LEU A 406 -2.08 13.93 17.03
N SER A 407 -0.80 13.93 16.63
CA SER A 407 0.26 14.50 17.48
C SER A 407 0.20 16.03 17.56
N ASN A 408 -0.78 16.67 16.90
CA ASN A 408 -1.01 18.11 16.97
C ASN A 408 -2.24 18.48 17.83
N LEU A 409 -2.87 17.51 18.51
CA LEU A 409 -4.18 17.66 19.14
C LEU A 409 -4.21 17.62 20.67
N CYS A 410 -4.66 18.72 21.27
CA CYS A 410 -5.19 18.74 22.63
C CYS A 410 -6.18 19.90 22.79
N PHE A 411 -7.47 19.56 22.96
CA PHE A 411 -8.53 20.46 23.43
C PHE A 411 -9.51 19.62 24.27
N PRO A 412 -10.04 20.15 25.40
CA PRO A 412 -10.91 19.38 26.29
C PRO A 412 -12.37 19.46 25.84
N LEU A 413 -12.92 18.39 25.26
CA LEU A 413 -14.36 18.30 24.97
C LEU A 413 -14.94 16.89 25.18
N GLY A 414 -15.91 16.85 26.09
CA GLY A 414 -17.20 16.12 25.99
C GLY A 414 -17.20 14.67 25.53
N GLN A 415 -17.48 13.76 26.47
CA GLN A 415 -18.01 12.44 26.12
C GLN A 415 -19.44 12.56 25.59
N ASP A 416 -19.73 11.90 24.48
CA ASP A 416 -21.05 11.34 24.17
C ASP A 416 -20.88 10.19 23.18
N GLY A 417 -21.19 8.97 23.62
CA GLY A 417 -21.05 7.76 22.82
C GLY A 417 -22.34 6.94 22.85
N LYS A 418 -22.92 6.67 21.67
CA LYS A 418 -24.03 5.71 21.53
C LYS A 418 -23.58 4.50 20.71
N SER A 419 -23.89 3.32 21.25
CA SER A 419 -23.63 2.02 20.65
C SER A 419 -24.53 1.78 19.43
N LEU A 420 -24.04 1.02 18.45
CA LEU A 420 -24.83 0.49 17.34
C LEU A 420 -25.48 -0.85 17.73
N ASP A 421 -26.70 -1.08 17.23
CA ASP A 421 -27.62 -2.16 17.62
C ASP A 421 -27.84 -3.18 16.48
N VAL A 422 -28.42 -4.34 16.81
CA VAL A 422 -28.52 -5.59 16.02
C VAL A 422 -29.41 -5.51 14.76
N LYS A 423 -29.77 -4.31 14.27
CA LYS A 423 -30.76 -4.11 13.20
C LYS A 423 -30.25 -4.25 11.76
N ASP A 424 -28.95 -4.42 11.56
CA ASP A 424 -28.27 -4.31 10.26
C ASP A 424 -28.57 -5.43 9.23
N ARG A 425 -29.27 -6.50 9.59
CA ARG A 425 -29.51 -7.66 8.69
C ARG A 425 -30.76 -7.56 7.81
N MET A 426 -31.49 -6.44 7.87
CA MET A 426 -32.63 -6.19 6.96
C MET A 426 -32.15 -5.71 5.59
N GLY A 427 -32.52 -6.43 4.52
CA GLY A 427 -32.33 -5.95 3.12
C GLY A 427 -31.52 -6.85 2.18
N ILE A 428 -31.09 -8.04 2.60
CA ILE A 428 -30.47 -9.02 1.69
C ILE A 428 -31.56 -9.66 0.83
N LEU A 429 -31.54 -9.37 -0.48
CA LEU A 429 -32.57 -9.83 -1.42
C LEU A 429 -32.19 -11.11 -2.21
N HIS A 430 -30.89 -11.42 -2.35
CA HIS A 430 -30.43 -12.69 -2.90
C HIS A 430 -28.97 -12.98 -2.52
N TRP A 431 -28.54 -14.24 -2.71
CA TRP A 431 -27.16 -14.71 -2.57
C TRP A 431 -26.71 -15.49 -3.80
N ALA A 432 -25.49 -15.21 -4.29
CA ALA A 432 -24.81 -16.02 -5.30
C ALA A 432 -23.78 -16.94 -4.63
N MET A 433 -23.90 -18.26 -4.78
CA MET A 433 -23.05 -19.25 -4.09
C MET A 433 -22.56 -20.39 -5.01
N ASP A 434 -21.57 -21.16 -4.53
CA ASP A 434 -21.13 -22.40 -5.19
C ASP A 434 -21.96 -23.62 -4.72
N GLN A 435 -21.90 -24.72 -5.46
CA GLN A 435 -22.75 -25.91 -5.29
C GLN A 435 -22.30 -26.84 -4.13
N GLY A 436 -21.82 -26.27 -3.03
CA GLY A 436 -21.41 -27.01 -1.83
C GLY A 436 -22.61 -27.45 -1.00
N ARG A 437 -22.92 -28.75 -0.97
CA ARG A 437 -24.06 -29.31 -0.21
C ARG A 437 -24.01 -29.02 1.29
N GLY A 438 -22.84 -29.19 1.92
CA GLY A 438 -22.64 -28.93 3.35
C GLY A 438 -22.86 -27.45 3.69
N PRO A 439 -22.13 -26.52 3.02
CA PRO A 439 -22.38 -25.08 3.14
C PRO A 439 -23.85 -24.70 2.92
N ALA A 440 -24.48 -25.14 1.83
CA ALA A 440 -25.89 -24.87 1.56
C ALA A 440 -26.81 -25.39 2.68
N LYS A 441 -26.56 -26.59 3.24
CA LYS A 441 -27.32 -27.10 4.40
C LYS A 441 -27.16 -26.21 5.63
N GLY A 442 -25.95 -25.71 5.91
CA GLY A 442 -25.71 -24.77 7.02
C GLY A 442 -26.48 -23.46 6.83
N MET A 443 -26.46 -22.91 5.62
CA MET A 443 -27.20 -21.70 5.25
C MET A 443 -28.72 -21.89 5.40
N ALA A 444 -29.23 -23.00 4.88
CA ALA A 444 -30.62 -23.44 4.98
C ALA A 444 -31.11 -23.53 6.43
N LEU A 445 -30.34 -24.18 7.31
CA LEU A 445 -30.67 -24.31 8.74
C LEU A 445 -30.64 -22.95 9.45
N TYR A 446 -29.68 -22.08 9.12
CA TYR A 446 -29.61 -20.72 9.68
C TYR A 446 -30.80 -19.84 9.24
N LEU A 447 -31.23 -19.91 7.97
CA LEU A 447 -32.43 -19.21 7.51
C LEU A 447 -33.68 -19.70 8.24
N HIS A 448 -33.80 -21.01 8.46
CA HIS A 448 -34.90 -21.60 9.22
C HIS A 448 -34.87 -21.17 10.71
N GLU A 449 -33.68 -21.07 11.33
CA GLU A 449 -33.52 -20.50 12.69
C GLU A 449 -33.91 -19.01 12.76
N LEU A 450 -33.57 -18.22 11.73
CA LEU A 450 -34.00 -16.82 11.62
C LEU A 450 -35.52 -16.71 11.41
N ALA A 451 -36.12 -17.57 10.60
CA ALA A 451 -37.57 -17.63 10.41
C ALA A 451 -38.28 -17.84 11.75
N GLY A 452 -37.79 -18.75 12.59
CA GLY A 452 -38.30 -18.98 13.95
C GLY A 452 -38.24 -17.77 14.90
N LYS A 453 -37.49 -16.71 14.54
CA LYS A 453 -37.42 -15.44 15.29
C LYS A 453 -38.34 -14.35 14.73
N LEU A 454 -38.95 -14.56 13.57
CA LEU A 454 -39.99 -13.68 13.03
C LEU A 454 -41.30 -13.85 13.82
N PRO A 455 -42.20 -12.84 13.82
CA PRO A 455 -43.50 -12.94 14.45
C PRO A 455 -44.25 -14.22 14.04
N PRO A 456 -44.90 -14.94 14.98
CA PRO A 456 -45.71 -16.11 14.65
C PRO A 456 -46.71 -15.78 13.54
N TYR A 457 -46.96 -16.74 12.65
CA TYR A 457 -47.85 -16.59 11.51
C TYR A 457 -47.39 -15.55 10.45
N THR A 458 -46.09 -15.32 10.33
CA THR A 458 -45.55 -14.54 9.20
C THR A 458 -45.72 -15.34 7.91
N HIS A 459 -46.64 -14.92 7.05
CA HIS A 459 -46.92 -15.57 5.76
C HIS A 459 -45.75 -15.43 4.78
N ASP A 460 -45.49 -16.48 3.99
CA ASP A 460 -44.53 -16.40 2.91
C ASP A 460 -45.05 -15.53 1.74
N LEU A 461 -44.16 -14.75 1.14
CA LEU A 461 -44.51 -13.81 0.06
C LEU A 461 -44.95 -14.53 -1.24
N HIS A 462 -44.39 -15.73 -1.50
CA HIS A 462 -44.59 -16.47 -2.74
C HIS A 462 -45.65 -17.57 -2.61
N GLN A 463 -45.79 -18.11 -1.40
CA GLN A 463 -46.80 -19.10 -1.03
C GLN A 463 -47.59 -18.58 0.19
N PRO A 464 -48.51 -17.61 0.04
CA PRO A 464 -49.19 -16.97 1.18
C PRO A 464 -50.06 -17.90 2.05
N HIS A 465 -50.26 -19.15 1.63
CA HIS A 465 -50.92 -20.19 2.40
C HIS A 465 -49.99 -20.94 3.36
N GLN A 466 -48.67 -20.68 3.30
CA GLN A 466 -47.66 -21.22 4.20
C GLN A 466 -47.09 -20.11 5.09
N TYR A 467 -46.68 -20.47 6.29
CA TYR A 467 -45.91 -19.58 7.16
C TYR A 467 -44.41 -19.77 6.93
N ILE A 468 -43.63 -18.68 6.98
CA ILE A 468 -42.17 -18.72 6.75
C ILE A 468 -41.49 -19.66 7.76
N GLN A 469 -42.03 -19.78 8.97
CA GLN A 469 -41.55 -20.72 10.00
C GLN A 469 -41.74 -22.21 9.64
N GLU A 470 -42.73 -22.54 8.79
CA GLU A 470 -43.07 -23.92 8.42
C GLU A 470 -42.30 -24.42 7.19
N LEU A 471 -41.59 -23.53 6.49
CA LEU A 471 -40.76 -23.86 5.35
C LEU A 471 -39.58 -24.75 5.76
N GLU A 472 -39.38 -25.84 5.02
CA GLU A 472 -38.23 -26.72 5.16
C GLU A 472 -36.92 -25.93 4.90
N PRO A 473 -35.79 -26.30 5.53
CA PRO A 473 -34.54 -25.54 5.41
C PRO A 473 -34.12 -25.23 3.96
N TYR A 474 -34.35 -26.15 3.02
CA TYR A 474 -34.00 -25.94 1.61
C TYR A 474 -35.00 -25.06 0.85
N GLU A 475 -36.26 -24.96 1.28
CA GLU A 475 -37.27 -24.08 0.67
C GLU A 475 -36.98 -22.60 0.95
N HIS A 476 -36.31 -22.30 2.07
CA HIS A 476 -35.71 -20.99 2.30
C HIS A 476 -34.68 -20.63 1.24
N LEU A 477 -33.84 -21.59 0.81
CA LEU A 477 -32.85 -21.33 -0.25
C LEU A 477 -33.50 -21.06 -1.61
N HIS A 478 -34.66 -21.64 -1.92
CA HIS A 478 -35.38 -21.37 -3.18
C HIS A 478 -35.79 -19.90 -3.32
N ARG A 479 -35.89 -19.17 -2.19
CA ARG A 479 -36.33 -17.77 -2.10
C ARG A 479 -35.19 -16.75 -2.11
N VAL A 480 -33.93 -17.19 -1.92
CA VAL A 480 -32.76 -16.28 -1.86
C VAL A 480 -31.53 -16.75 -2.63
N ALA A 481 -31.35 -18.05 -2.89
CA ALA A 481 -30.08 -18.57 -3.38
C ALA A 481 -30.05 -18.79 -4.90
N ARG A 482 -28.95 -18.34 -5.52
CA ARG A 482 -28.61 -18.56 -6.93
C ARG A 482 -27.23 -19.20 -7.02
N LEU A 483 -27.05 -20.15 -7.93
CA LEU A 483 -25.76 -20.78 -8.18
C LEU A 483 -24.90 -19.94 -9.13
N CYS A 484 -23.61 -19.84 -8.83
CA CYS A 484 -22.65 -19.15 -9.68
C CYS A 484 -22.51 -19.84 -11.05
N THR A 485 -22.88 -19.13 -12.12
CA THR A 485 -22.74 -19.60 -13.51
C THR A 485 -21.30 -19.96 -13.84
N ALA A 486 -20.32 -19.19 -13.36
CA ALA A 486 -18.89 -19.46 -13.63
C ALA A 486 -18.41 -20.77 -12.99
N HIS A 487 -18.81 -21.06 -11.74
CA HIS A 487 -18.48 -22.32 -11.07
C HIS A 487 -19.19 -23.51 -11.70
N ILE A 488 -20.50 -23.41 -11.98
CA ILE A 488 -21.23 -24.47 -12.68
C ILE A 488 -20.63 -24.75 -14.07
N HIS A 489 -20.31 -23.71 -14.85
CA HIS A 489 -19.68 -23.88 -16.17
C HIS A 489 -18.28 -24.49 -16.09
N ARG A 490 -17.48 -24.11 -15.07
CA ARG A 490 -16.15 -24.67 -14.79
C ARG A 490 -16.25 -26.14 -14.38
N ASN A 491 -17.17 -26.49 -13.49
CA ASN A 491 -17.38 -27.87 -13.03
C ASN A 491 -17.88 -28.78 -14.16
N ILE A 492 -18.78 -28.28 -15.03
CA ILE A 492 -19.20 -28.97 -16.26
C ILE A 492 -18.03 -29.12 -17.25
N GLY A 493 -17.21 -28.08 -17.43
CA GLY A 493 -16.07 -28.08 -18.35
C GLY A 493 -14.96 -29.05 -17.93
N ASN A 494 -14.56 -28.99 -16.66
CA ASN A 494 -13.52 -29.81 -16.06
C ASN A 494 -13.89 -31.30 -15.95
N SER A 495 -15.19 -31.64 -16.08
CA SER A 495 -15.63 -33.02 -16.11
C SER A 495 -15.15 -33.72 -17.39
N LYS A 496 -14.12 -34.54 -17.24
CA LYS A 496 -13.57 -35.41 -18.30
C LYS A 496 -14.49 -36.58 -18.64
N THR A 497 -15.48 -36.89 -17.79
CA THR A 497 -16.38 -38.06 -17.91
C THR A 497 -17.70 -37.74 -18.61
N ILE A 498 -18.01 -36.46 -18.82
CA ILE A 498 -19.23 -36.02 -19.50
C ILE A 498 -18.90 -35.68 -20.96
N PRO A 499 -19.64 -36.22 -21.95
CA PRO A 499 -19.41 -35.90 -23.37
C PRO A 499 -19.60 -34.41 -23.67
N ASP A 500 -18.75 -33.85 -24.54
CA ASP A 500 -18.82 -32.42 -24.90
C ASP A 500 -20.10 -32.03 -25.65
N SER A 501 -20.84 -32.99 -26.23
CA SER A 501 -22.18 -32.78 -26.79
C SER A 501 -23.25 -32.48 -25.74
N ILE A 502 -23.01 -32.84 -24.46
CA ILE A 502 -23.98 -32.73 -23.36
C ILE A 502 -23.66 -31.55 -22.44
N LYS A 503 -22.38 -31.13 -22.38
CA LYS A 503 -21.97 -29.93 -21.63
C LYS A 503 -22.77 -28.66 -22.00
N PRO A 504 -23.11 -28.38 -23.28
CA PRO A 504 -24.00 -27.27 -23.64
C PRO A 504 -25.41 -27.40 -23.05
N LYS A 505 -26.00 -28.61 -23.07
CA LYS A 505 -27.34 -28.90 -22.52
C LYS A 505 -27.39 -28.68 -21.01
N MET A 506 -26.33 -29.06 -20.30
CA MET A 506 -26.22 -28.83 -18.86
C MET A 506 -26.06 -27.34 -18.52
N ARG A 507 -25.38 -26.58 -19.40
CA ARG A 507 -25.23 -25.12 -19.26
C ARG A 507 -26.50 -24.35 -19.60
N SER A 508 -27.32 -24.83 -20.54
CA SER A 508 -28.59 -24.14 -20.90
C SER A 508 -29.61 -24.11 -19.76
N LEU A 509 -29.48 -24.99 -18.76
CA LEU A 509 -30.26 -24.96 -17.53
C LEU A 509 -29.96 -23.73 -16.65
N MET A 510 -28.82 -23.04 -16.84
CA MET A 510 -28.53 -21.74 -16.21
C MET A 510 -29.28 -20.63 -16.96
N CYS A 511 -30.53 -20.37 -16.58
CA CYS A 511 -31.43 -19.52 -17.38
C CYS A 511 -32.43 -18.74 -16.51
N ILE A 512 -33.28 -17.93 -17.16
CA ILE A 512 -34.42 -17.28 -16.51
C ILE A 512 -35.62 -18.22 -16.62
N THR A 513 -36.10 -18.44 -17.84
CA THR A 513 -37.09 -19.48 -18.18
C THR A 513 -36.45 -20.54 -19.07
N HIS A 514 -36.98 -21.77 -19.06
CA HIS A 514 -36.47 -22.86 -19.90
C HIS A 514 -37.59 -23.56 -20.69
N PRO A 515 -37.65 -23.39 -22.03
CA PRO A 515 -38.83 -23.74 -22.84
C PRO A 515 -39.15 -25.25 -22.90
N SER A 516 -38.26 -26.12 -22.45
CA SER A 516 -38.51 -27.56 -22.32
C SER A 516 -37.61 -28.21 -21.27
N TRP A 517 -37.74 -27.77 -20.01
CA TRP A 517 -36.90 -28.21 -18.88
C TRP A 517 -36.82 -29.74 -18.78
N ASP A 518 -37.96 -30.42 -18.64
CA ASP A 518 -37.98 -31.88 -18.37
C ASP A 518 -37.46 -32.68 -19.57
N LYS A 519 -37.73 -32.21 -20.80
CA LYS A 519 -37.14 -32.77 -22.03
C LYS A 519 -35.61 -32.63 -22.06
N MET A 520 -35.07 -31.55 -21.51
CA MET A 520 -33.61 -31.33 -21.41
C MET A 520 -32.99 -32.21 -20.32
N ILE A 521 -33.65 -32.36 -19.18
CA ILE A 521 -33.25 -33.30 -18.12
C ILE A 521 -33.20 -34.73 -18.67
N ALA A 522 -34.28 -35.22 -19.28
CA ALA A 522 -34.34 -36.55 -19.91
C ALA A 522 -33.27 -36.75 -21.00
N GLN A 523 -32.90 -35.68 -21.73
CA GLN A 523 -31.79 -35.72 -22.68
C GLN A 523 -30.40 -35.76 -22.02
N ILE A 524 -30.22 -35.20 -20.82
CA ILE A 524 -28.95 -35.28 -20.07
C ILE A 524 -28.80 -36.67 -19.44
N GLU A 525 -29.89 -37.26 -18.96
CA GLU A 525 -29.91 -38.62 -18.39
C GLU A 525 -29.57 -39.67 -19.46
N SER A 526 -30.34 -39.70 -20.56
CA SER A 526 -30.26 -40.70 -21.63
C SER A 526 -28.96 -40.68 -22.46
N SER A 527 -28.20 -39.58 -22.44
CA SER A 527 -27.09 -39.36 -23.39
C SER A 527 -25.69 -39.71 -22.85
N SER A 528 -25.61 -40.18 -21.60
CA SER A 528 -24.33 -40.34 -20.92
C SER A 528 -23.78 -41.77 -20.98
N LYS A 529 -22.57 -41.95 -21.52
CA LYS A 529 -21.82 -43.21 -21.35
C LYS A 529 -21.68 -43.50 -19.85
N ALA A 530 -22.11 -44.69 -19.43
CA ALA A 530 -22.09 -45.17 -18.04
C ALA A 530 -22.84 -44.28 -17.03
N GLY A 531 -24.02 -43.76 -17.39
CA GLY A 531 -24.96 -43.14 -16.45
C GLY A 531 -24.45 -41.85 -15.76
N ARG A 532 -23.42 -41.19 -16.31
CA ARG A 532 -22.79 -40.03 -15.65
C ARG A 532 -23.63 -38.74 -15.69
N GLY A 533 -24.52 -38.62 -16.66
CA GLY A 533 -25.50 -37.54 -16.79
C GLY A 533 -26.67 -37.74 -15.83
N GLU A 534 -27.20 -38.96 -15.76
CA GLU A 534 -28.14 -39.42 -14.72
C GLU A 534 -27.58 -39.15 -13.31
N ASN A 535 -26.34 -39.58 -13.01
CA ASN A 535 -25.68 -39.26 -11.75
C ASN A 535 -25.55 -37.74 -11.49
N TRP A 536 -25.38 -36.91 -12.52
CA TRP A 536 -25.33 -35.46 -12.37
C TRP A 536 -26.71 -34.85 -12.08
N VAL A 537 -27.77 -35.35 -12.73
CA VAL A 537 -29.17 -34.95 -12.46
C VAL A 537 -29.57 -35.40 -11.06
N ALA A 538 -29.36 -36.67 -10.71
CA ALA A 538 -29.56 -37.21 -9.38
C ALA A 538 -28.78 -36.42 -8.31
N ASN A 539 -27.58 -35.92 -8.63
CA ASN A 539 -26.82 -35.02 -7.75
C ASN A 539 -27.50 -33.65 -7.53
N LYS A 540 -28.25 -33.12 -8.50
CA LYS A 540 -29.03 -31.87 -8.31
C LYS A 540 -30.32 -32.16 -7.54
N VAL A 541 -31.09 -33.16 -7.95
CA VAL A 541 -32.33 -33.58 -7.27
C VAL A 541 -32.07 -33.85 -5.79
N SER A 542 -31.10 -34.71 -5.47
CA SER A 542 -30.74 -35.02 -4.06
C SER A 542 -30.01 -33.89 -3.32
N SER A 543 -29.76 -32.74 -3.95
CA SER A 543 -29.35 -31.53 -3.24
C SER A 543 -30.51 -30.65 -2.79
N LYS A 544 -31.73 -30.86 -3.29
CA LYS A 544 -32.97 -30.13 -2.97
C LYS A 544 -33.02 -28.63 -3.27
N PHE A 545 -31.92 -27.97 -3.68
CA PHE A 545 -31.93 -26.53 -4.01
C PHE A 545 -31.28 -26.18 -5.36
N ALA A 546 -30.54 -27.10 -5.97
CA ALA A 546 -29.64 -26.71 -7.06
C ALA A 546 -30.38 -26.35 -8.34
N PHE A 547 -31.52 -26.96 -8.67
CA PHE A 547 -32.22 -26.63 -9.92
C PHE A 547 -32.97 -25.30 -9.82
N GLU A 548 -33.55 -25.05 -8.65
CA GLU A 548 -34.19 -23.81 -8.25
C GLU A 548 -33.16 -22.66 -8.26
N ALA A 549 -31.95 -22.92 -7.75
CA ALA A 549 -30.84 -21.95 -7.79
C ALA A 549 -30.17 -21.83 -9.19
N MET A 550 -30.48 -22.68 -10.17
CA MET A 550 -29.97 -22.58 -11.56
C MET A 550 -30.92 -21.80 -12.49
N CYS A 551 -32.24 -21.89 -12.25
CA CYS A 551 -33.28 -21.38 -13.14
C CYS A 551 -34.29 -20.51 -12.39
N GLN A 552 -34.44 -19.25 -12.79
CA GLN A 552 -35.31 -18.30 -12.08
C GLN A 552 -36.77 -18.77 -12.02
N GLU A 553 -37.29 -19.37 -13.09
CA GLU A 553 -38.64 -19.95 -13.20
C GLU A 553 -38.88 -21.13 -12.24
N LYS A 554 -37.81 -21.79 -11.77
CA LYS A 554 -37.87 -22.82 -10.73
C LYS A 554 -37.59 -22.28 -9.33
N SER A 555 -37.10 -21.04 -9.22
CA SER A 555 -36.88 -20.33 -7.96
C SER A 555 -38.14 -19.58 -7.53
N PHE A 556 -38.20 -19.19 -6.26
CA PHE A 556 -39.14 -18.19 -5.78
C PHE A 556 -38.53 -16.77 -5.77
N ILE A 557 -37.32 -16.57 -6.29
CA ILE A 557 -36.67 -15.25 -6.34
C ILE A 557 -37.38 -14.37 -7.40
N PRO A 558 -37.86 -13.16 -7.06
CA PRO A 558 -38.41 -12.22 -8.04
C PRO A 558 -37.47 -11.95 -9.22
N LEU A 559 -38.05 -11.81 -10.42
CA LEU A 559 -37.30 -11.72 -11.67
C LEU A 559 -36.39 -10.48 -11.74
N ASP A 560 -36.85 -9.35 -11.19
CA ASP A 560 -36.11 -8.12 -11.04
C ASP A 560 -34.90 -8.30 -10.10
N ILE A 561 -35.11 -8.94 -8.94
CA ILE A 561 -34.04 -9.27 -7.99
C ILE A 561 -33.02 -10.25 -8.62
N TRP A 562 -33.49 -11.28 -9.33
CA TRP A 562 -32.61 -12.23 -10.03
C TRP A 562 -31.80 -11.58 -11.16
N ARG A 563 -32.37 -10.57 -11.85
CA ARG A 563 -31.67 -9.80 -12.89
C ARG A 563 -30.68 -8.80 -12.30
N ALA A 564 -31.01 -8.17 -11.17
CA ALA A 564 -30.10 -7.29 -10.44
C ALA A 564 -28.91 -8.07 -9.84
N GLY A 565 -29.12 -9.33 -9.47
CA GLY A 565 -28.09 -10.20 -8.92
C GLY A 565 -27.00 -10.61 -9.91
N LEU A 566 -25.74 -10.53 -9.47
CA LEU A 566 -24.58 -10.93 -10.27
C LEU A 566 -24.58 -12.45 -10.50
N ALA A 567 -24.71 -12.86 -11.76
CA ALA A 567 -24.69 -14.27 -12.17
C ALA A 567 -23.35 -14.99 -11.96
N THR A 568 -22.27 -14.24 -11.66
CA THR A 568 -20.94 -14.81 -11.40
C THR A 568 -20.41 -14.33 -10.07
N THR A 569 -19.93 -15.25 -9.24
CA THR A 569 -19.21 -14.88 -8.03
C THR A 569 -17.89 -14.17 -8.34
N ASN A 570 -17.26 -14.19 -9.53
CA ASN A 570 -15.97 -13.53 -9.83
C ASN A 570 -15.67 -12.15 -9.16
N LEU A 571 -16.63 -11.22 -9.08
CA LEU A 571 -16.48 -9.95 -8.33
C LEU A 571 -16.51 -10.16 -6.81
N VAL A 572 -17.48 -10.95 -6.35
CA VAL A 572 -17.59 -11.47 -4.98
C VAL A 572 -16.38 -12.35 -4.60
N GLU A 573 -15.77 -13.08 -5.53
CA GLU A 573 -14.54 -13.89 -5.41
C GLU A 573 -13.29 -13.01 -5.45
N SER A 574 -13.32 -11.83 -6.06
CA SER A 574 -12.22 -10.88 -5.99
C SER A 574 -12.25 -10.08 -4.68
N ALA A 575 -13.45 -9.89 -4.11
CA ALA A 575 -13.64 -9.43 -2.74
C ALA A 575 -13.29 -10.53 -1.73
N HIS A 576 -13.88 -11.72 -1.89
CA HIS A 576 -13.62 -12.91 -1.09
C HIS A 576 -12.18 -13.38 -1.26
N TRP A 577 -11.44 -13.17 -2.35
CA TRP A 577 -10.02 -13.56 -2.41
C TRP A 577 -9.20 -12.88 -1.31
N ARG A 578 -9.59 -11.65 -0.93
CA ARG A 578 -9.02 -10.94 0.23
C ARG A 578 -9.49 -11.59 1.54
N VAL A 579 -10.78 -11.91 1.68
CA VAL A 579 -11.36 -12.62 2.86
C VAL A 579 -10.91 -14.09 2.98
N TYR A 580 -10.53 -14.75 1.88
CA TYR A 580 -10.19 -16.16 1.71
C TYR A 580 -8.70 -16.40 1.99
N LEU A 581 -7.85 -15.43 1.64
CA LEU A 581 -6.50 -15.31 2.21
C LEU A 581 -6.53 -15.15 3.75
N GLU A 582 -7.65 -14.68 4.30
CA GLU A 582 -7.89 -14.44 5.73
C GLU A 582 -8.91 -15.42 6.33
N GLY A 583 -9.20 -16.53 5.64
CA GLY A 583 -10.38 -17.36 5.91
C GLY A 583 -10.29 -18.78 5.37
N LEU A 584 -9.07 -19.28 5.12
CA LEU A 584 -8.84 -20.73 5.01
C LEU A 584 -9.39 -21.39 6.29
N GLU A 585 -10.22 -22.40 6.12
CA GLU A 585 -10.89 -23.18 7.19
C GLU A 585 -12.05 -22.48 7.95
N CYS A 586 -12.49 -21.28 7.55
CA CYS A 586 -13.69 -20.67 8.13
C CYS A 586 -15.00 -21.43 7.77
N SER A 587 -15.93 -21.52 8.73
CA SER A 587 -17.29 -22.03 8.48
C SER A 587 -18.06 -21.10 7.54
N LEU A 588 -19.09 -21.61 6.83
CA LEU A 588 -19.91 -20.75 5.95
C LEU A 588 -20.56 -19.61 6.75
N THR A 589 -21.07 -19.87 7.95
CA THR A 589 -21.68 -18.84 8.80
C THR A 589 -20.66 -17.74 9.10
N SER A 590 -19.45 -18.09 9.54
CA SER A 590 -18.36 -17.13 9.80
C SER A 590 -17.95 -16.36 8.53
N ALA A 591 -17.97 -17.01 7.36
CA ALA A 591 -17.69 -16.36 6.08
C ALA A 591 -18.81 -15.37 5.69
N VAL A 592 -20.08 -15.71 5.93
CA VAL A 592 -21.22 -14.80 5.70
C VAL A 592 -21.12 -13.58 6.62
N GLU A 593 -20.83 -13.76 7.91
CA GLU A 593 -20.70 -12.63 8.85
C GLU A 593 -19.49 -11.74 8.51
N LYS A 594 -18.36 -12.32 8.08
CA LYS A 594 -17.16 -11.57 7.66
C LYS A 594 -17.40 -10.84 6.33
N SER A 595 -18.12 -11.43 5.38
CA SER A 595 -18.54 -10.75 4.14
C SER A 595 -19.58 -9.65 4.40
N GLU A 596 -20.56 -9.86 5.28
CA GLU A 596 -21.54 -8.86 5.71
C GLU A 596 -20.88 -7.64 6.37
N TYR A 597 -19.81 -7.86 7.14
CA TYR A 597 -18.99 -6.77 7.68
C TYR A 597 -18.26 -5.99 6.58
N VAL A 598 -17.62 -6.67 5.62
CA VAL A 598 -16.92 -6.04 4.48
C VAL A 598 -17.89 -5.28 3.57
N ASP A 599 -19.09 -5.81 3.33
CA ASP A 599 -20.08 -5.15 2.49
C ASP A 599 -20.76 -3.97 3.19
N ARG A 600 -20.97 -4.01 4.52
CA ARG A 600 -21.30 -2.80 5.31
C ARG A 600 -20.21 -1.74 5.22
N LEU A 601 -18.94 -2.13 5.38
CA LEU A 601 -17.78 -1.23 5.24
C LEU A 601 -17.81 -0.51 3.88
N ARG A 602 -18.14 -1.24 2.82
CA ARG A 602 -18.26 -0.73 1.44
C ARG A 602 -19.49 0.12 1.22
N MET A 603 -20.67 -0.27 1.71
CA MET A 603 -21.88 0.55 1.60
C MET A 603 -21.73 1.87 2.34
N SER A 604 -21.16 1.87 3.55
CA SER A 604 -20.82 3.10 4.27
C SER A 604 -19.82 3.96 3.49
N SER A 605 -18.79 3.34 2.87
CA SER A 605 -17.86 4.04 1.98
C SER A 605 -18.53 4.63 0.73
N SER A 606 -19.47 3.90 0.12
CA SER A 606 -20.20 4.33 -1.08
C SER A 606 -21.25 5.41 -0.79
N ASN A 607 -21.96 5.33 0.35
CA ASN A 607 -22.85 6.40 0.79
C ASN A 607 -22.06 7.67 1.16
N MET A 608 -20.90 7.52 1.81
CA MET A 608 -20.00 8.64 2.08
C MET A 608 -19.45 9.25 0.77
N TYR A 609 -19.17 8.45 -0.26
CA TYR A 609 -18.84 8.93 -1.60
C TYR A 609 -20.01 9.69 -2.25
N LEU A 610 -21.24 9.15 -2.22
CA LEU A 610 -22.41 9.81 -2.81
C LEU A 610 -22.76 11.14 -2.12
N HIS A 611 -22.57 11.25 -0.81
CA HIS A 611 -22.83 12.48 -0.06
C HIS A 611 -21.69 13.50 -0.09
N MET A 612 -20.42 13.07 -0.14
CA MET A 612 -19.25 13.94 0.07
C MET A 612 -18.31 14.02 -1.13
N GLY A 613 -18.51 13.23 -2.19
CA GLY A 613 -17.68 13.19 -3.40
C GLY A 613 -16.28 12.57 -3.22
N ILE A 614 -15.97 12.00 -2.04
CA ILE A 614 -14.62 11.53 -1.68
C ILE A 614 -14.56 10.00 -1.74
N TYR A 615 -13.53 9.47 -2.41
CA TYR A 615 -13.22 8.04 -2.45
C TYR A 615 -12.51 7.59 -1.16
N THR A 616 -12.91 6.47 -0.57
CA THR A 616 -12.11 5.80 0.46
C THR A 616 -10.92 5.07 -0.16
N THR A 617 -9.77 5.06 0.50
CA THR A 617 -8.51 4.41 0.04
C THR A 617 -8.58 2.88 -0.09
N ASN A 618 -9.69 2.26 0.33
CA ASN A 618 -10.16 1.01 -0.26
C ASN A 618 -10.57 1.24 -1.73
N MET A 619 -9.55 1.43 -2.58
CA MET A 619 -9.68 1.41 -4.02
C MET A 619 -10.57 0.23 -4.42
N PRO A 620 -11.63 0.45 -5.21
CA PRO A 620 -12.17 -0.60 -6.06
C PRO A 620 -10.99 -1.26 -6.81
N ASN A 621 -11.22 -2.46 -7.35
CA ASN A 621 -10.35 -2.93 -8.42
C ASN A 621 -10.61 -2.04 -9.65
N ASP A 622 -10.07 -0.82 -9.63
CA ASP A 622 -10.02 0.09 -10.76
C ASP A 622 -9.51 -0.72 -11.96
N HIS A 623 -10.14 -0.54 -13.12
CA HIS A 623 -9.68 -1.14 -14.35
C HIS A 623 -8.21 -0.84 -14.59
N LEU A 624 -7.69 0.33 -14.17
CA LEU A 624 -6.27 0.68 -14.26
C LEU A 624 -5.37 -0.13 -13.32
N HIS A 625 -5.67 -0.21 -12.02
CA HIS A 625 -4.87 -1.01 -11.07
C HIS A 625 -4.96 -2.51 -11.38
N SER A 626 -6.16 -2.98 -11.74
CA SER A 626 -6.41 -4.35 -12.16
C SER A 626 -5.69 -4.67 -13.47
N ALA A 627 -5.67 -3.75 -14.44
CA ALA A 627 -4.89 -3.88 -15.65
C ALA A 627 -3.39 -3.89 -15.34
N LEU A 628 -2.85 -2.96 -14.54
CA LEU A 628 -1.43 -2.93 -14.15
C LEU A 628 -0.99 -4.23 -13.46
N VAL A 629 -1.79 -4.74 -12.51
CA VAL A 629 -1.51 -6.03 -11.84
C VAL A 629 -1.68 -7.20 -12.81
N SER A 630 -2.66 -7.18 -13.71
CA SER A 630 -2.86 -8.20 -14.75
C SER A 630 -1.73 -8.20 -15.78
N HIS A 631 -1.28 -7.04 -16.25
CA HIS A 631 -0.14 -6.85 -17.15
C HIS A 631 1.16 -7.29 -16.46
N ARG A 632 1.40 -6.91 -15.21
CA ARG A 632 2.56 -7.40 -14.43
C ARG A 632 2.51 -8.92 -14.24
N ARG A 633 1.33 -9.51 -13.98
CA ARG A 633 1.15 -10.97 -13.91
C ARG A 633 1.37 -11.66 -15.25
N LYS A 634 0.84 -11.11 -16.35
CA LYS A 634 1.05 -11.61 -17.72
C LYS A 634 2.52 -11.53 -18.11
N ALA A 635 3.19 -10.39 -17.91
CA ALA A 635 4.61 -10.21 -18.17
C ALA A 635 5.46 -11.20 -17.35
N ASN A 636 5.18 -11.37 -16.06
CA ASN A 636 5.88 -12.35 -15.21
C ASN A 636 5.60 -13.81 -15.62
N ALA A 637 4.39 -14.12 -16.09
CA ALA A 637 4.05 -15.44 -16.62
C ALA A 637 4.75 -15.71 -17.96
N GLU A 638 4.83 -14.70 -18.83
CA GLU A 638 5.53 -14.75 -20.12
C GLU A 638 7.04 -14.92 -19.92
N THR A 639 7.66 -14.14 -19.02
CA THR A 639 9.06 -14.31 -18.61
C THR A 639 9.29 -15.74 -18.11
N LYS A 640 8.45 -16.23 -17.19
CA LYS A 640 8.54 -17.62 -16.71
C LYS A 640 8.25 -18.70 -17.76
N ARG A 641 7.63 -18.36 -18.90
CA ARG A 641 7.46 -19.27 -20.04
C ARG A 641 8.71 -19.28 -20.89
N MET A 642 9.20 -18.10 -21.27
CA MET A 642 10.47 -17.91 -21.99
C MET A 642 11.64 -18.58 -21.25
N ASP A 643 11.81 -18.34 -19.95
CA ASP A 643 12.87 -18.96 -19.15
C ASP A 643 12.84 -20.50 -19.15
N ARG A 644 11.67 -21.11 -19.39
CA ARG A 644 11.53 -22.58 -19.54
C ARG A 644 11.81 -23.02 -20.96
N GLU A 645 11.32 -22.28 -21.95
CA GLU A 645 11.56 -22.52 -23.37
C GLU A 645 13.06 -22.43 -23.68
N ASP A 646 13.75 -21.38 -23.21
CA ASP A 646 15.19 -21.19 -23.37
C ASP A 646 16.00 -22.31 -22.68
N LYS A 647 15.63 -22.69 -21.43
CA LYS A 647 16.25 -23.84 -20.74
C LYS A 647 16.04 -25.16 -21.49
N GLN A 648 14.87 -25.35 -22.11
CA GLN A 648 14.57 -26.54 -22.90
C GLN A 648 15.36 -26.55 -24.22
N ILE A 649 15.57 -25.39 -24.85
CA ILE A 649 16.42 -25.22 -26.03
C ILE A 649 17.88 -25.57 -25.70
N VAL A 650 18.45 -24.99 -24.63
CA VAL A 650 19.82 -25.30 -24.17
C VAL A 650 19.99 -26.80 -23.90
N PHE A 651 19.05 -27.42 -23.18
CA PHE A 651 19.06 -28.86 -22.93
C PHE A 651 19.00 -29.71 -24.21
N LEU A 652 18.22 -29.28 -25.22
CA LEU A 652 18.14 -29.97 -26.51
C LEU A 652 19.42 -29.79 -27.34
N HIS A 653 20.05 -28.61 -27.32
CA HIS A 653 21.36 -28.39 -27.95
C HIS A 653 22.45 -29.29 -27.34
N GLU A 654 22.54 -29.37 -26.01
CA GLU A 654 23.46 -30.31 -25.35
C GLU A 654 23.21 -31.76 -25.77
N LYS A 655 21.94 -32.16 -25.83
CA LYS A 655 21.55 -33.52 -26.23
C LYS A 655 21.90 -33.81 -27.68
N LEU A 656 21.71 -32.83 -28.58
CA LEU A 656 22.08 -32.92 -29.98
C LEU A 656 23.61 -33.05 -30.15
N ALA A 657 24.39 -32.23 -29.45
CA ALA A 657 25.85 -32.31 -29.44
C ALA A 657 26.35 -33.68 -28.93
N LYS A 658 25.79 -34.17 -27.82
CA LYS A 658 26.07 -35.51 -27.27
C LYS A 658 25.65 -36.64 -28.23
N ALA A 659 24.62 -36.45 -29.05
CA ALA A 659 24.22 -37.41 -30.07
C ALA A 659 25.15 -37.37 -31.29
N LYS A 660 25.55 -36.18 -31.75
CA LYS A 660 26.50 -36.01 -32.86
C LYS A 660 27.85 -36.65 -32.54
N ALA A 661 28.42 -36.38 -31.36
CA ALA A 661 29.68 -37.00 -30.94
C ALA A 661 29.63 -38.55 -30.89
N LYS A 662 28.44 -39.15 -30.72
CA LYS A 662 28.25 -40.61 -30.83
C LYS A 662 28.18 -41.11 -32.27
N VAL A 663 27.62 -40.30 -33.19
CA VAL A 663 27.63 -40.60 -34.63
C VAL A 663 29.07 -40.55 -35.14
N ASP A 664 29.77 -39.45 -34.86
CA ASP A 664 31.15 -39.23 -35.31
C ASP A 664 32.06 -40.39 -34.82
N LYS A 665 32.04 -40.70 -33.51
CA LYS A 665 32.79 -41.83 -32.93
C LYS A 665 32.38 -43.22 -33.47
N ALA A 666 31.14 -43.39 -33.93
CA ALA A 666 30.69 -44.64 -34.53
C ALA A 666 31.13 -44.76 -36.00
N ALA A 667 31.23 -43.64 -36.72
CA ALA A 667 31.79 -43.56 -38.06
C ALA A 667 33.31 -43.83 -38.03
N ASP A 668 34.06 -43.13 -37.16
CA ASP A 668 35.51 -43.35 -36.98
C ASP A 668 35.85 -44.83 -36.72
N LYS A 669 35.01 -45.50 -35.90
CA LYS A 669 35.18 -46.94 -35.60
C LYS A 669 34.86 -47.84 -36.80
N LEU A 670 33.88 -47.46 -37.63
CA LEU A 670 33.54 -48.22 -38.83
C LEU A 670 34.65 -48.11 -39.88
N ASP A 671 35.13 -46.89 -40.15
CA ASP A 671 36.23 -46.61 -41.07
C ASP A 671 37.53 -47.30 -40.63
N TRP A 672 37.84 -47.25 -39.33
CA TRP A 672 38.97 -47.98 -38.75
C TRP A 672 38.84 -49.50 -38.92
N LEU A 673 37.65 -50.08 -38.71
CA LEU A 673 37.43 -51.51 -38.95
C LEU A 673 37.52 -51.87 -40.44
N GLN A 674 37.13 -50.98 -41.35
CA GLN A 674 37.21 -51.21 -42.80
C GLN A 674 38.64 -51.11 -43.34
N SER A 675 39.52 -50.33 -42.70
CA SER A 675 40.94 -50.25 -43.08
C SER A 675 41.78 -51.45 -42.62
N ILE A 676 41.27 -52.30 -41.71
CA ILE A 676 41.98 -53.47 -41.18
C ILE A 676 41.61 -54.73 -41.98
N SER A 677 42.58 -55.24 -42.73
CA SER A 677 42.48 -56.46 -43.57
C SER A 677 42.01 -57.73 -42.82
N MET A 678 42.17 -57.78 -41.49
CA MET A 678 41.77 -58.91 -40.64
C MET A 678 40.43 -58.71 -39.88
N ALA A 679 39.67 -57.64 -40.16
CA ALA A 679 38.39 -57.42 -39.50
C ALA A 679 37.34 -58.44 -39.97
N THR A 680 36.75 -59.20 -39.02
CA THR A 680 35.70 -60.18 -39.37
C THR A 680 34.43 -59.47 -39.87
N PRO A 681 33.70 -60.04 -40.85
CA PRO A 681 32.47 -59.42 -41.37
C PRO A 681 31.44 -59.10 -40.30
N GLY A 682 31.32 -59.94 -39.26
CA GLY A 682 30.43 -59.70 -38.12
C GLY A 682 30.75 -58.41 -37.34
N ASN A 683 32.02 -58.06 -37.18
CA ASN A 683 32.43 -56.84 -36.49
C ASN A 683 32.06 -55.58 -37.29
N ILE A 684 32.21 -55.62 -38.63
CA ILE A 684 31.81 -54.53 -39.53
C ILE A 684 30.28 -54.35 -39.50
N THR A 685 29.52 -55.44 -39.56
CA THR A 685 28.04 -55.42 -39.44
C THR A 685 27.57 -54.84 -38.10
N ALA A 686 28.21 -55.24 -36.99
CA ALA A 686 27.90 -54.70 -35.66
C ALA A 686 28.24 -53.20 -35.52
N ALA A 687 29.35 -52.76 -36.11
CA ALA A 687 29.73 -51.34 -36.16
C ALA A 687 28.72 -50.52 -36.98
N ARG A 688 28.32 -51.01 -38.17
CA ARG A 688 27.29 -50.37 -39.01
C ARG A 688 25.95 -50.25 -38.29
N SER A 689 25.48 -51.30 -37.62
CA SER A 689 24.25 -51.24 -36.80
C SER A 689 24.37 -50.26 -35.62
N THR A 690 25.58 -50.05 -35.10
CA THR A 690 25.85 -49.06 -34.04
C THR A 690 25.77 -47.63 -34.59
N LEU A 691 26.33 -47.38 -35.78
CA LEU A 691 26.26 -46.10 -36.48
C LEU A 691 24.80 -45.74 -36.83
N GLU A 692 24.03 -46.66 -37.39
CA GLU A 692 22.60 -46.46 -37.70
C GLU A 692 21.78 -46.07 -36.44
N LYS A 693 22.03 -46.75 -35.30
CA LYS A 693 21.38 -46.42 -34.02
C LYS A 693 21.79 -45.03 -33.51
N ALA A 694 23.05 -44.64 -33.69
CA ALA A 694 23.53 -43.31 -33.34
C ALA A 694 22.88 -42.22 -34.22
N GLN A 695 22.85 -42.43 -35.55
CA GLN A 695 22.22 -41.53 -36.51
C GLN A 695 20.73 -41.34 -36.24
N LYS A 696 19.98 -42.43 -35.98
CA LYS A 696 18.57 -42.35 -35.57
C LYS A 696 18.37 -41.57 -34.27
N THR A 697 19.30 -41.69 -33.32
CA THR A 697 19.25 -40.93 -32.06
C THR A 697 19.52 -39.43 -32.28
N TYR A 698 20.44 -39.10 -33.20
CA TYR A 698 20.72 -37.72 -33.61
C TYR A 698 19.53 -37.07 -34.31
N LEU A 699 18.93 -37.74 -35.30
CA LEU A 699 17.75 -37.24 -36.03
C LEU A 699 16.58 -36.92 -35.08
N VAL A 700 16.24 -37.82 -34.15
CA VAL A 700 15.16 -37.59 -33.16
C VAL A 700 15.49 -36.45 -32.18
N ALA A 701 16.77 -36.15 -31.94
CA ALA A 701 17.16 -34.97 -31.16
C ALA A 701 17.04 -33.68 -31.97
N PHE A 702 17.40 -33.72 -33.26
CA PHE A 702 17.31 -32.60 -34.20
C PHE A 702 15.85 -32.19 -34.47
N GLU A 703 14.98 -33.16 -34.79
CA GLU A 703 13.54 -32.94 -35.01
C GLU A 703 12.88 -32.26 -33.80
N LYS A 704 13.21 -32.68 -32.58
CA LYS A 704 12.68 -32.07 -31.35
C LYS A 704 13.20 -30.67 -31.08
N LEU A 705 14.41 -30.36 -31.51
CA LEU A 705 14.94 -28.99 -31.45
C LEU A 705 14.21 -28.10 -32.48
N GLN A 706 14.02 -28.59 -33.72
CA GLN A 706 13.25 -27.90 -34.76
C GLN A 706 11.81 -27.64 -34.33
N GLU A 707 11.10 -28.64 -33.79
CA GLU A 707 9.73 -28.49 -33.26
C GLU A 707 9.66 -27.40 -32.18
N MET A 708 10.63 -27.37 -31.25
CA MET A 708 10.69 -26.34 -30.21
C MET A 708 11.00 -24.94 -30.77
N LEU A 709 11.94 -24.82 -31.71
CA LEU A 709 12.26 -23.55 -32.36
C LEU A 709 11.06 -23.00 -33.15
N GLN A 710 10.38 -23.86 -33.92
CA GLN A 710 9.17 -23.49 -34.67
C GLN A 710 8.01 -23.08 -33.75
N LYS A 711 7.87 -23.75 -32.60
CA LYS A 711 6.89 -23.38 -31.56
C LYS A 711 7.19 -22.02 -30.92
N CYS A 712 8.47 -21.69 -30.71
CA CYS A 712 8.90 -20.37 -30.26
C CYS A 712 8.66 -19.29 -31.33
N GLN A 713 8.91 -19.58 -32.61
CA GLN A 713 8.61 -18.69 -33.74
C GLN A 713 7.11 -18.41 -33.88
N GLY A 714 6.25 -19.40 -33.65
CA GLY A 714 4.79 -19.20 -33.63
C GLY A 714 4.29 -18.20 -32.57
N SER A 715 5.15 -17.83 -31.60
CA SER A 715 4.89 -16.81 -30.58
C SER A 715 5.72 -15.53 -30.76
N ARG A 716 6.64 -15.48 -31.74
CA ARG A 716 7.54 -14.36 -32.04
C ARG A 716 7.55 -14.08 -33.56
N THR A 717 6.79 -13.08 -34.00
CA THR A 717 6.65 -12.73 -35.42
C THR A 717 7.87 -12.01 -36.01
N VAL A 718 8.96 -12.72 -36.33
CA VAL A 718 9.98 -12.32 -37.34
C VAL A 718 10.54 -13.57 -38.04
N LYS A 719 10.89 -13.44 -39.33
CA LYS A 719 11.48 -14.51 -40.17
C LYS A 719 12.95 -14.77 -39.83
N PHE A 720 13.35 -16.05 -39.85
CA PHE A 720 14.77 -16.46 -39.85
C PHE A 720 15.20 -16.73 -41.30
N THR A 721 16.13 -15.95 -41.84
CA THR A 721 16.68 -16.14 -43.22
C THR A 721 18.21 -16.10 -43.28
N GLU A 722 18.91 -16.09 -42.15
CA GLU A 722 20.38 -16.10 -42.08
C GLU A 722 20.85 -17.20 -41.12
N LEU A 723 20.77 -18.47 -41.58
CA LEU A 723 21.51 -19.66 -41.10
C LEU A 723 21.11 -20.94 -41.88
N GLN A 724 20.95 -20.80 -43.21
CA GLN A 724 21.17 -21.87 -44.18
C GLN A 724 22.51 -21.59 -44.89
#